data_AF-A0A401T832-F1
#
_entry.id   AF-A0A401T832-F1
#
_cell.length_a   1.000
_cell.length_b   1.000
_cell.length_c   1.000
_cell.angle_alpha   90.00
_cell.angle_beta   90.00
_cell.angle_gamma   90.00
#
_symmetry.space_group_name_H-M   'P 1'
#
loop_
_entity.id
_entity.type
_entity.pdbx_description
1 polymer ?
#
loop_
_entity_poly.entity_id
_entity_poly.type
_entity_poly.pdbx_seq_one_letter_code
_entity_poly.pdbx_strand_id
1 'polypeptide(L)'
;ITPGMDQPKNDNDNDNPIVLREENRRRRRKMRANTTRTMQYYSLEQLAIEFVLPTRNKLNNVHEKLSLEVAGNYTVEQLKAKVWVKAGGMSVCPDFYQKLSPDQFRLMYQKKGQWYEIYDKHQVIQTLDCINYWKTLQRNNGKIHLAQKTKTSKESLQLQNDLNYLIGYDVTDVSNVHDDELEFTRRKLITPQLNEVASRDPRLYSMDPWIISKSLPEYLLNKICNNNIFIVIHRGTTSLTIKVSIDETPQSILKNFFKKVANKKGLLEISENHNEEHFVLRVCGREDYIVGNNPIKDFHWVRNCLKNGEEIHFVLDVPPDPAMDEVQKEEWPLVDDCTGVTGSHQQLTLEGRDHDKVFTISLWDCDRKFRVKIIGIDIPVLPRNTELTVFVEASILHGQQVLAQQRTLTKAFTEEVLWNVWLEFDIKVKDLPRGARLNLQVYCGKAPVQSMKSTFQSQDDNAWDTKSKNHMLYYVNLLVIDHRSLLRQGEYVLHMWKIPDKGEEQGTIEADKLTSATNPDKQNSMAICILLDRYNYPITLPRSCQSQDAELERVGHEMHSQLRKQFEEIISTDPLNPLSTEDKELLWHFRHECMRQPKAYPKFLSSVKWGQQDVVLKTQQLLDKQEMWNSSPLDVGLAMQLLDCRFSDERVRALAVEKLETLDNSEVLRYLLQLVQVK
;
A
#
# COMPACT_ATOMS: atom_id res chain seq x y z
N ILE A 1 -46.89 -44.49 -21.09
CA ILE A 1 -46.85 -45.88 -20.57
C ILE A 1 -45.37 -46.19 -20.35
N THR A 2 -44.93 -46.16 -19.10
CA THR A 2 -43.63 -46.65 -18.60
C THR A 2 -43.45 -48.15 -18.92
N PRO A 3 -42.28 -48.81 -18.74
CA PRO A 3 -41.08 -48.42 -17.97
C PRO A 3 -39.72 -48.79 -18.62
N GLY A 4 -38.62 -48.47 -17.92
CA GLY A 4 -37.29 -49.02 -18.19
C GLY A 4 -36.25 -48.39 -17.26
N MET A 5 -36.22 -48.84 -16.00
CA MET A 5 -35.11 -48.59 -15.07
C MET A 5 -33.87 -49.34 -15.56
N ASP A 6 -32.73 -48.65 -15.64
CA ASP A 6 -31.41 -49.27 -15.58
C ASP A 6 -30.44 -48.32 -14.88
N GLN A 7 -29.80 -48.80 -13.81
CA GLN A 7 -28.59 -48.23 -13.23
C GLN A 7 -27.38 -48.64 -14.07
N PRO A 8 -26.31 -47.81 -14.10
CA PRO A 8 -24.97 -48.34 -13.85
C PRO A 8 -24.20 -47.47 -12.85
N LYS A 9 -23.55 -48.05 -11.83
CA LYS A 9 -22.15 -48.54 -11.79
C LYS A 9 -21.08 -47.43 -11.94
N ASN A 10 -20.28 -47.33 -10.87
CA ASN A 10 -18.94 -46.74 -10.81
C ASN A 10 -18.09 -47.16 -12.00
N ASP A 11 -17.28 -46.23 -12.50
CA ASP A 11 -15.93 -46.52 -12.99
C ASP A 11 -14.99 -45.35 -12.67
N ASN A 12 -13.81 -45.75 -12.20
CA ASN A 12 -12.64 -44.95 -11.89
C ASN A 12 -11.95 -44.39 -13.15
N ASP A 13 -11.00 -43.51 -12.89
CA ASP A 13 -9.82 -43.20 -13.69
C ASP A 13 -10.04 -42.37 -14.96
N ASN A 14 -9.61 -41.12 -14.86
CA ASN A 14 -8.84 -40.53 -15.95
C ASN A 14 -7.74 -39.64 -15.38
N ASP A 15 -6.56 -40.25 -15.28
CA ASP A 15 -5.26 -39.59 -15.30
C ASP A 15 -5.24 -38.50 -16.38
N ASN A 16 -4.94 -37.27 -15.98
CA ASN A 16 -4.46 -36.25 -16.92
C ASN A 16 -2.99 -35.96 -16.61
N PRO A 17 -2.13 -35.91 -17.64
CA PRO A 17 -0.69 -35.82 -17.47
C PRO A 17 -0.26 -34.48 -16.88
N ILE A 18 0.73 -34.57 -15.98
CA ILE A 18 1.48 -33.47 -15.39
C ILE A 18 2.17 -32.69 -16.52
N VAL A 19 1.61 -31.54 -16.90
CA VAL A 19 2.30 -30.56 -17.73
C VAL A 19 3.15 -29.69 -16.81
N LEU A 20 4.44 -30.01 -16.76
CA LEU A 20 5.46 -29.18 -16.14
C LEU A 20 5.48 -27.80 -16.82
N ARG A 21 5.41 -26.78 -15.97
CA ARG A 21 5.37 -25.36 -16.30
C ARG A 21 6.65 -24.93 -17.02
N GLU A 22 6.57 -24.62 -18.31
CA GLU A 22 7.58 -23.78 -18.97
C GLU A 22 7.65 -22.40 -18.30
N GLU A 23 8.86 -21.87 -18.19
CA GLU A 23 9.20 -20.52 -17.70
C GLU A 23 8.63 -19.43 -18.63
N ASN A 24 7.31 -19.32 -18.72
CA ASN A 24 6.69 -18.17 -19.34
C ASN A 24 6.68 -17.04 -18.32
N ARG A 25 7.62 -16.11 -18.51
CA ARG A 25 7.61 -14.72 -18.02
C ARG A 25 6.15 -14.30 -17.81
N ARG A 26 5.74 -14.20 -16.54
CA ARG A 26 4.44 -13.63 -16.13
C ARG A 26 4.46 -12.15 -16.54
N ARG A 27 4.21 -11.87 -17.81
CA ARG A 27 3.64 -10.59 -18.21
C ARG A 27 2.27 -10.57 -17.55
N ARG A 28 2.17 -9.98 -16.35
CA ARG A 28 0.92 -9.31 -15.94
C ARG A 28 0.53 -8.49 -17.17
N ARG A 29 -0.54 -8.91 -17.87
CA ARG A 29 -1.17 -8.02 -18.83
C ARG A 29 -1.64 -6.84 -17.98
N LYS A 30 -0.83 -5.78 -17.92
CA LYS A 30 -1.33 -4.44 -17.66
C LYS A 30 -2.57 -4.34 -18.55
N MET A 31 -3.75 -4.26 -17.95
CA MET A 31 -4.86 -3.67 -18.66
C MET A 31 -4.36 -2.27 -19.00
N ARG A 32 -3.86 -2.10 -20.22
CA ARG A 32 -3.69 -0.78 -20.80
C ARG A 32 -5.08 -0.17 -20.71
N ALA A 33 -5.22 0.91 -19.94
CA ALA A 33 -6.35 1.79 -20.11
C ALA A 33 -6.41 2.11 -21.61
N ASN A 34 -7.48 1.66 -22.28
CA ASN A 34 -7.70 1.92 -23.70
C ASN A 34 -7.85 3.43 -23.88
N THR A 35 -6.72 4.11 -23.99
CA THR A 35 -6.62 5.54 -24.26
C THR A 35 -6.60 5.70 -25.77
N THR A 36 -7.72 5.39 -26.40
CA THR A 36 -8.05 5.84 -27.76
C THR A 36 -9.47 5.41 -28.07
N ARG A 37 -10.42 6.24 -27.66
CA ARG A 37 -11.63 6.50 -28.42
C ARG A 37 -12.20 7.82 -27.92
N THR A 38 -12.25 8.77 -28.83
CA THR A 38 -12.85 10.11 -28.77
C THR A 38 -14.10 10.09 -27.88
N MET A 39 -13.95 10.50 -26.61
CA MET A 39 -15.06 10.58 -25.64
C MET A 39 -15.67 11.97 -25.76
N GLN A 40 -16.76 12.04 -26.52
CA GLN A 40 -17.65 13.19 -26.56
C GLN A 40 -18.20 13.43 -25.15
N TYR A 41 -18.07 14.67 -24.66
CA TYR A 41 -18.71 15.28 -23.48
C TYR A 41 -19.36 14.30 -22.48
N TYR A 42 -18.69 14.05 -21.35
CA TYR A 42 -19.32 13.42 -20.18
C TYR A 42 -20.44 14.33 -19.65
N SER A 43 -21.67 14.08 -20.10
CA SER A 43 -22.86 14.53 -19.40
C SER A 43 -22.92 13.84 -18.03
N LEU A 44 -23.61 14.44 -17.06
CA LEU A 44 -24.01 13.76 -15.82
C LEU A 44 -24.92 12.58 -16.20
N GLU A 45 -24.33 11.45 -16.56
CA GLU A 45 -25.07 10.25 -16.96
C GLU A 45 -25.97 9.83 -15.80
N GLN A 46 -27.28 9.83 -16.05
CA GLN A 46 -28.22 9.16 -15.18
C GLN A 46 -28.09 7.66 -15.42
N LEU A 47 -27.72 6.93 -14.38
CA LEU A 47 -27.55 5.49 -14.41
C LEU A 47 -28.83 4.84 -13.89
N ALA A 48 -29.45 4.01 -14.72
CA ALA A 48 -30.58 3.18 -14.30
C ALA A 48 -30.07 1.88 -13.66
N ILE A 49 -30.32 1.69 -12.38
CA ILE A 49 -29.85 0.53 -11.60
C ILE A 49 -31.04 -0.20 -10.97
N GLU A 50 -31.05 -1.54 -11.08
CA GLU A 50 -32.05 -2.41 -10.45
C GLU A 50 -31.52 -2.89 -9.09
N PHE A 51 -32.21 -2.53 -8.01
CA PHE A 51 -31.91 -2.96 -6.65
C PHE A 51 -32.79 -4.13 -6.25
N VAL A 52 -32.17 -5.20 -5.74
CA VAL A 52 -32.86 -6.36 -5.16
C VAL A 52 -32.89 -6.16 -3.65
N LEU A 53 -34.08 -6.00 -3.10
CA LEU A 53 -34.33 -5.67 -1.70
C LEU A 53 -34.30 -6.93 -0.81
N PRO A 54 -34.00 -6.77 0.50
CA PRO A 54 -34.01 -7.89 1.46
C PRO A 54 -35.42 -8.40 1.73
N THR A 55 -36.44 -7.56 1.52
CA THR A 55 -37.86 -7.92 1.68
C THR A 55 -38.33 -8.81 0.53
N ARG A 56 -39.18 -9.78 0.86
CA ARG A 56 -39.78 -10.72 -0.10
C ARG A 56 -41.26 -10.45 -0.26
N ASN A 57 -41.74 -10.54 -1.49
CA ASN A 57 -43.16 -10.44 -1.78
C ASN A 57 -43.90 -11.65 -1.17
N LYS A 58 -44.94 -11.38 -0.38
CA LYS A 58 -45.74 -12.38 0.36
C LYS A 58 -46.43 -13.39 -0.56
N LEU A 59 -46.68 -13.06 -1.82
CA LEU A 59 -47.41 -13.91 -2.76
C LEU A 59 -46.53 -14.96 -3.46
N ASN A 60 -45.31 -14.58 -3.86
CA ASN A 60 -44.45 -15.42 -4.72
C ASN A 60 -43.09 -15.76 -4.08
N ASN A 61 -42.80 -15.29 -2.86
CA ASN A 61 -41.53 -15.50 -2.14
C ASN A 61 -40.27 -15.03 -2.90
N VAL A 62 -40.44 -14.16 -3.91
CA VAL A 62 -39.35 -13.54 -4.67
C VAL A 62 -38.95 -12.23 -3.98
N HIS A 63 -37.65 -11.92 -4.00
CA HIS A 63 -37.13 -10.65 -3.52
C HIS A 63 -37.76 -9.47 -4.29
N GLU A 64 -38.17 -8.45 -3.55
CA GLU A 64 -38.70 -7.21 -4.14
C GLU A 64 -37.59 -6.50 -4.93
N LYS A 65 -37.98 -5.80 -6.00
CA LYS A 65 -37.04 -5.11 -6.87
C LYS A 65 -37.42 -3.66 -7.09
N LEU A 66 -36.42 -2.79 -7.10
CA LEU A 66 -36.57 -1.35 -7.21
C LEU A 66 -35.66 -0.82 -8.31
N SER A 67 -36.20 -0.20 -9.36
CA SER A 67 -35.39 0.46 -10.39
C SER A 67 -35.26 1.94 -10.07
N LEU A 68 -34.02 2.45 -10.00
CA LEU A 68 -33.73 3.86 -9.72
C LEU A 68 -32.81 4.46 -10.77
N GLU A 69 -33.15 5.68 -11.20
CA GLU A 69 -32.24 6.56 -11.93
C GLU A 69 -31.42 7.37 -10.91
N VAL A 70 -30.11 7.24 -11.00
CA VAL A 70 -29.16 7.84 -10.06
C VAL A 70 -28.12 8.63 -10.85
N ALA A 71 -27.79 9.84 -10.41
CA ALA A 71 -26.73 10.61 -11.04
C ALA A 71 -25.38 9.94 -10.76
N GLY A 72 -24.52 9.86 -11.77
CA GLY A 72 -23.21 9.22 -11.66
C GLY A 72 -22.30 9.78 -10.57
N ASN A 73 -22.54 11.02 -10.11
CA ASN A 73 -21.76 11.72 -9.09
C ASN A 73 -22.26 11.54 -7.64
N TYR A 74 -23.30 10.73 -7.41
CA TYR A 74 -23.74 10.37 -6.05
C TYR A 74 -22.67 9.52 -5.36
N THR A 75 -22.59 9.64 -4.03
CA THR A 75 -21.80 8.71 -3.21
C THR A 75 -22.59 7.42 -2.93
N VAL A 76 -21.88 6.34 -2.58
CA VAL A 76 -22.50 5.07 -2.16
C VAL A 76 -23.42 5.27 -0.95
N GLU A 77 -23.04 6.12 0.01
CA GLU A 77 -23.87 6.44 1.17
C GLU A 77 -25.19 7.12 0.77
N GLN A 78 -25.12 8.12 -0.11
CA GLN A 78 -26.30 8.82 -0.64
C GLN A 78 -27.19 7.86 -1.44
N LEU A 79 -26.58 6.99 -2.25
CA LEU A 79 -27.28 5.93 -2.97
C LEU A 79 -28.04 5.04 -2.00
N LYS A 80 -27.36 4.56 -0.97
CA LYS A 80 -27.92 3.67 0.04
C LYS A 80 -29.08 4.33 0.79
N ALA A 81 -28.93 5.58 1.22
CA ALA A 81 -29.99 6.35 1.87
C ALA A 81 -31.21 6.54 0.96
N LYS A 82 -30.99 6.89 -0.32
CA LYS A 82 -32.08 7.09 -1.29
C LYS A 82 -32.81 5.79 -1.63
N VAL A 83 -32.07 4.68 -1.78
CA VAL A 83 -32.64 3.34 -1.94
C VAL A 83 -33.47 2.98 -0.72
N TRP A 84 -32.97 3.24 0.49
CA TRP A 84 -33.66 2.92 1.74
C TRP A 84 -34.99 3.68 1.89
N VAL A 85 -34.98 4.99 1.64
CA VAL A 85 -36.18 5.83 1.72
C VAL A 85 -37.23 5.40 0.69
N LYS A 86 -36.82 5.16 -0.56
CA LYS A 86 -37.75 4.70 -1.60
C LYS A 86 -38.27 3.29 -1.34
N ALA A 87 -37.43 2.39 -0.83
CA ALA A 87 -37.85 1.05 -0.43
C ALA A 87 -38.88 1.11 0.70
N GLY A 88 -38.71 2.00 1.69
CA GLY A 88 -39.69 2.22 2.76
C GLY A 88 -41.06 2.70 2.26
N GLY A 89 -41.10 3.47 1.16
CA GLY A 89 -42.35 3.95 0.55
C GLY A 89 -43.03 2.96 -0.41
N MET A 90 -42.28 2.02 -1.01
CA MET A 90 -42.80 1.09 -2.03
C MET A 90 -42.95 -0.36 -1.56
N SER A 91 -42.21 -0.77 -0.53
CA SER A 91 -42.18 -2.14 -0.02
C SER A 91 -43.53 -2.58 0.54
N VAL A 92 -43.83 -3.88 0.41
CA VAL A 92 -45.02 -4.51 1.02
C VAL A 92 -44.85 -4.64 2.56
N CYS A 93 -43.64 -4.41 3.06
CA CYS A 93 -43.26 -4.42 4.47
C CYS A 93 -42.54 -3.11 4.87
N PRO A 94 -43.24 -1.96 4.98
CA PRO A 94 -42.62 -0.68 5.34
C PRO A 94 -42.05 -0.68 6.77
N ASP A 95 -42.67 -1.40 7.70
CA ASP A 95 -42.21 -1.55 9.09
C ASP A 95 -40.79 -2.12 9.20
N PHE A 96 -40.36 -2.92 8.22
CA PHE A 96 -39.01 -3.48 8.17
C PHE A 96 -37.96 -2.37 8.03
N TYR A 97 -38.21 -1.39 7.15
CA TYR A 97 -37.31 -0.27 6.87
C TYR A 97 -37.36 0.81 7.95
N GLN A 98 -38.43 0.85 8.76
CA GLN A 98 -38.53 1.74 9.93
C GLN A 98 -37.81 1.17 11.16
N LYS A 99 -37.78 -0.16 11.34
CA LYS A 99 -37.17 -0.82 12.50
C LYS A 99 -35.66 -1.03 12.39
N LEU A 100 -35.13 -1.15 11.17
CA LEU A 100 -33.71 -1.44 10.94
C LEU A 100 -33.01 -0.24 10.30
N SER A 101 -31.73 -0.03 10.63
CA SER A 101 -30.95 1.03 10.01
C SER A 101 -30.32 0.56 8.69
N PRO A 102 -30.12 1.46 7.72
CA PRO A 102 -29.39 1.15 6.49
C PRO A 102 -28.02 0.51 6.77
N ASP A 103 -27.34 0.94 7.84
CA ASP A 103 -26.00 0.47 8.23
C ASP A 103 -25.91 -1.02 8.53
N GLN A 104 -27.03 -1.67 8.82
CA GLN A 104 -27.10 -3.13 9.00
C GLN A 104 -27.09 -3.90 7.68
N PHE A 105 -27.06 -3.22 6.53
CA PHE A 105 -27.10 -3.82 5.21
C PHE A 105 -25.86 -3.48 4.38
N ARG A 106 -25.47 -4.39 3.50
CA ARG A 106 -24.38 -4.29 2.54
C ARG A 106 -24.97 -4.22 1.13
N LEU A 107 -24.35 -3.43 0.27
CA LEU A 107 -24.65 -3.41 -1.16
C LEU A 107 -23.72 -4.42 -1.84
N MET A 108 -24.26 -5.37 -2.60
CA MET A 108 -23.48 -6.41 -3.25
C MET A 108 -23.86 -6.57 -4.71
N TYR A 109 -22.93 -6.99 -5.56
CA TYR A 109 -23.21 -7.31 -6.96
C TYR A 109 -22.42 -8.56 -7.37
N GLN A 110 -22.79 -9.14 -8.51
CA GLN A 110 -22.14 -10.35 -9.01
C GLN A 110 -21.29 -10.06 -10.25
N LYS A 111 -20.03 -10.50 -10.23
CA LYS A 111 -19.07 -10.40 -11.34
C LYS A 111 -18.40 -11.76 -11.54
N LYS A 112 -18.51 -12.31 -12.75
CA LYS A 112 -17.94 -13.62 -13.13
C LYS A 112 -18.27 -14.78 -12.15
N GLY A 113 -19.47 -14.78 -11.59
CA GLY A 113 -19.92 -15.81 -10.64
C GLY A 113 -19.59 -15.55 -9.17
N GLN A 114 -18.72 -14.57 -8.86
CA GLN A 114 -18.34 -14.19 -7.51
C GLN A 114 -19.14 -12.97 -7.01
N TRP A 115 -19.33 -12.88 -5.70
CA TRP A 115 -20.00 -11.76 -5.03
C TRP A 115 -19.00 -10.70 -4.57
N TYR A 116 -19.32 -9.44 -4.89
CA TYR A 116 -18.53 -8.27 -4.53
C TYR A 116 -19.39 -7.30 -3.70
N GLU A 117 -18.86 -6.80 -2.59
CA GLU A 117 -19.43 -5.78 -1.72
C GLU A 117 -18.97 -4.38 -2.16
N ILE A 118 -19.94 -3.48 -2.34
CA ILE A 118 -19.71 -2.04 -2.51
C ILE A 118 -19.55 -1.46 -1.11
N TYR A 119 -18.30 -1.35 -0.67
CA TYR A 119 -17.95 -1.05 0.72
C TYR A 119 -17.73 0.45 0.98
N ASP A 120 -16.99 1.14 0.10
CA ASP A 120 -16.58 2.53 0.34
C ASP A 120 -17.78 3.48 0.23
N LYS A 121 -18.23 3.98 1.38
CA LYS A 121 -19.37 4.90 1.53
C LYS A 121 -19.21 6.19 0.72
N HIS A 122 -17.97 6.66 0.58
CA HIS A 122 -17.69 7.93 -0.07
C HIS A 122 -17.39 7.78 -1.56
N GLN A 123 -17.20 6.56 -2.07
CA GLN A 123 -16.91 6.32 -3.49
C GLN A 123 -18.07 6.82 -4.36
N VAL A 124 -17.71 7.42 -5.49
CA VAL A 124 -18.66 7.96 -6.45
C VAL A 124 -19.16 6.82 -7.36
N ILE A 125 -20.47 6.73 -7.58
CA ILE A 125 -21.10 5.59 -8.29
C ILE A 125 -20.47 5.34 -9.67
N GLN A 126 -20.21 6.37 -10.46
CA GLN A 126 -19.64 6.21 -11.81
C GLN A 126 -18.24 5.57 -11.81
N THR A 127 -17.53 5.60 -10.68
CA THR A 127 -16.18 5.02 -10.53
C THR A 127 -16.20 3.57 -10.06
N LEU A 128 -17.36 3.05 -9.65
CA LEU A 128 -17.51 1.66 -9.21
C LEU A 128 -17.15 0.69 -10.34
N ASP A 129 -16.45 -0.39 -9.98
CA ASP A 129 -16.03 -1.39 -10.96
C ASP A 129 -17.24 -2.15 -11.51
N CYS A 130 -18.32 -2.31 -10.73
CA CYS A 130 -19.58 -2.86 -11.23
C CYS A 130 -20.16 -2.07 -12.43
N ILE A 131 -20.14 -0.73 -12.37
CA ILE A 131 -20.65 0.14 -13.43
C ILE A 131 -19.76 0.05 -14.67
N ASN A 132 -18.44 0.10 -14.50
CA ASN A 132 -17.49 -0.05 -15.59
C ASN A 132 -17.62 -1.42 -16.26
N TYR A 133 -17.78 -2.47 -15.47
CA TYR A 133 -18.02 -3.83 -15.97
C TYR A 133 -19.30 -3.92 -16.81
N TRP A 134 -20.43 -3.36 -16.35
CA TRP A 134 -21.67 -3.37 -17.13
C TRP A 134 -21.59 -2.53 -18.41
N LYS A 135 -20.90 -1.37 -18.37
CA LYS A 135 -20.62 -0.56 -19.56
C LYS A 135 -19.81 -1.32 -20.60
N THR A 136 -18.74 -2.02 -20.18
CA THR A 136 -17.93 -2.84 -21.10
C THR A 136 -18.70 -3.99 -21.74
N LEU A 137 -19.69 -4.53 -21.02
CA LEU A 137 -20.57 -5.58 -21.50
C LEU A 137 -21.79 -5.06 -22.29
N GLN A 138 -21.93 -3.74 -22.47
CA GLN A 138 -23.11 -3.10 -23.07
C GLN A 138 -24.43 -3.54 -22.42
N ARG A 139 -24.41 -3.81 -21.11
CA ARG A 139 -25.62 -4.14 -20.35
C ARG A 139 -26.22 -2.85 -19.80
N ASN A 140 -27.47 -2.58 -20.17
CA ASN A 140 -28.20 -1.38 -19.72
C ASN A 140 -28.70 -1.49 -18.27
N ASN A 141 -28.77 -2.70 -17.69
CA ASN A 141 -29.39 -2.93 -16.38
C ASN A 141 -28.46 -3.77 -15.49
N GLY A 142 -27.73 -3.09 -14.61
CA GLY A 142 -27.00 -3.72 -13.53
C GLY A 142 -27.89 -4.06 -12.34
N LYS A 143 -27.57 -5.14 -11.62
CA LYS A 143 -28.28 -5.57 -10.42
C LYS A 143 -27.41 -5.41 -9.18
N ILE A 144 -27.93 -4.68 -8.19
CA ILE A 144 -27.32 -4.53 -6.87
C ILE A 144 -28.24 -5.16 -5.83
N HIS A 145 -27.71 -6.07 -5.02
CA HIS A 145 -28.40 -6.77 -3.96
C HIS A 145 -28.14 -6.09 -2.62
N LEU A 146 -29.20 -5.88 -1.85
CA LEU A 146 -29.13 -5.32 -0.51
C LEU A 146 -29.23 -6.49 0.50
N ALA A 147 -28.10 -6.89 1.07
CA ALA A 147 -28.00 -8.04 1.96
C ALA A 147 -27.77 -7.62 3.42
N GLN A 148 -28.40 -8.31 4.36
CA GLN A 148 -28.21 -8.04 5.79
C GLN A 148 -26.82 -8.50 6.24
N LYS A 149 -26.15 -7.70 7.07
CA LYS A 149 -24.89 -8.08 7.73
C LYS A 149 -25.15 -9.30 8.62
N THR A 150 -24.40 -10.38 8.41
CA THR A 150 -24.38 -11.55 9.29
C THR A 150 -23.83 -11.16 10.66
N LYS A 151 -24.39 -11.74 11.73
CA LYS A 151 -23.86 -11.56 13.09
C LYS A 151 -22.55 -12.32 13.23
N THR A 152 -21.60 -11.77 13.96
CA THR A 152 -20.30 -12.40 14.26
C THR A 152 -20.52 -13.77 14.90
N SER A 153 -19.93 -14.81 14.30
CA SER A 153 -20.01 -16.17 14.83
C SER A 153 -19.07 -16.33 16.05
N LYS A 154 -19.33 -17.35 16.90
CA LYS A 154 -18.44 -17.67 18.02
C LYS A 154 -17.03 -18.05 17.55
N GLU A 155 -16.95 -18.76 16.42
CA GLU A 155 -15.69 -19.17 15.80
C GLU A 155 -14.87 -17.96 15.32
N SER A 156 -15.53 -16.98 14.68
CA SER A 156 -14.88 -15.74 14.26
C SER A 156 -14.34 -14.93 15.44
N LEU A 157 -15.05 -14.93 16.57
CA LEU A 157 -14.57 -14.27 17.78
C LEU A 157 -13.35 -14.99 18.38
N GLN A 158 -13.34 -16.32 18.38
CA GLN A 158 -12.20 -17.10 18.85
C GLN A 158 -10.97 -16.87 17.97
N LEU A 159 -11.13 -16.90 16.64
CA LEU A 159 -10.05 -16.60 15.70
C LEU A 159 -9.48 -15.19 15.94
N GLN A 160 -10.34 -14.19 16.16
CA GLN A 160 -9.89 -12.83 16.47
C GLN A 160 -9.09 -12.76 17.78
N ASN A 161 -9.46 -13.53 18.80
CA ASN A 161 -8.69 -13.61 20.04
C ASN A 161 -7.31 -14.25 19.83
N ASP A 162 -7.23 -15.32 19.04
CA ASP A 162 -5.97 -15.98 18.71
C ASP A 162 -5.04 -15.04 17.92
N LEU A 163 -5.60 -14.28 16.96
CA LEU A 163 -4.87 -13.25 16.22
C LEU A 163 -4.37 -12.14 17.15
N ASN A 164 -5.21 -11.65 18.06
CA ASN A 164 -4.82 -10.62 19.03
C ASN A 164 -3.67 -11.10 19.92
N TYR A 165 -3.69 -12.37 20.33
CA TYR A 165 -2.60 -12.98 21.09
C TYR A 165 -1.30 -13.06 20.28
N LEU A 166 -1.35 -13.52 19.02
CA LEU A 166 -0.17 -13.63 18.15
C LEU A 166 0.43 -12.27 17.79
N ILE A 167 -0.41 -11.26 17.58
CA ILE A 167 0.02 -9.88 17.28
C ILE A 167 0.53 -9.18 18.55
N GLY A 168 0.04 -9.58 19.73
CA GLY A 168 0.36 -8.96 21.01
C GLY A 168 -0.40 -7.66 21.29
N TYR A 169 -1.40 -7.32 20.46
CA TYR A 169 -2.25 -6.14 20.59
C TYR A 169 -3.63 -6.39 19.97
N ASP A 170 -4.68 -5.80 20.54
CA ASP A 170 -6.03 -5.87 19.98
C ASP A 170 -6.18 -4.87 18.83
N VAL A 171 -6.02 -5.36 17.61
CA VAL A 171 -6.15 -4.55 16.40
C VAL A 171 -7.58 -4.03 16.21
N THR A 172 -8.59 -4.56 16.91
CA THR A 172 -9.97 -4.05 16.82
C THR A 172 -10.23 -2.81 17.68
N ASP A 173 -9.26 -2.38 18.49
CA ASP A 173 -9.37 -1.13 19.24
C ASP A 173 -9.18 0.09 18.32
N VAL A 174 -10.29 0.55 17.74
CA VAL A 174 -10.36 1.72 16.85
C VAL A 174 -10.26 3.04 17.63
N SER A 175 -10.08 3.02 18.96
CA SER A 175 -10.06 4.25 19.76
C SER A 175 -8.94 5.21 19.34
N ASN A 176 -7.88 4.71 18.68
CA ASN A 176 -6.69 5.48 18.30
C ASN A 176 -6.68 5.97 16.84
N VAL A 177 -7.74 5.73 16.06
CA VAL A 177 -7.80 6.10 14.64
C VAL A 177 -8.95 7.08 14.43
N HIS A 178 -8.64 8.30 13.97
CA HIS A 178 -9.65 9.33 13.67
C HIS A 178 -10.56 8.96 12.48
N ASP A 179 -10.16 7.96 11.68
CA ASP A 179 -10.86 7.51 10.48
C ASP A 179 -11.12 5.99 10.49
N ASP A 180 -11.93 5.53 9.55
CA ASP A 180 -12.15 4.12 9.25
C ASP A 180 -11.07 3.49 8.35
N GLU A 181 -9.87 4.09 8.28
CA GLU A 181 -8.74 3.64 7.44
C GLU A 181 -8.33 2.20 7.76
N LEU A 182 -8.34 1.82 9.04
CA LEU A 182 -8.01 0.48 9.47
C LEU A 182 -8.96 -0.56 8.86
N GLU A 183 -10.27 -0.34 9.02
CA GLU A 183 -11.29 -1.24 8.48
C GLU A 183 -11.27 -1.22 6.95
N PHE A 184 -11.09 -0.05 6.34
CA PHE A 184 -10.90 0.08 4.89
C PHE A 184 -9.73 -0.74 4.38
N THR A 185 -8.59 -0.70 5.08
CA THR A 185 -7.39 -1.46 4.73
C THR A 185 -7.60 -2.97 4.89
N ARG A 186 -8.20 -3.40 6.01
CA ARG A 186 -8.57 -4.82 6.22
C ARG A 186 -9.44 -5.33 5.06
N ARG A 187 -10.45 -4.55 4.67
CA ARG A 187 -11.35 -4.87 3.55
C ARG A 187 -10.64 -4.90 2.20
N LYS A 188 -9.75 -3.95 1.94
CA LYS A 188 -8.97 -3.89 0.70
C LYS A 188 -7.99 -5.06 0.55
N LEU A 189 -7.41 -5.55 1.65
CA LEU A 189 -6.43 -6.64 1.64
C LEU A 189 -7.05 -8.05 1.56
N ILE A 190 -8.35 -8.21 1.81
CA ILE A 190 -9.05 -9.50 1.66
C ILE A 190 -8.99 -10.01 0.21
N THR A 191 -9.24 -9.14 -0.78
CA THR A 191 -9.24 -9.54 -2.20
C THR A 191 -7.89 -10.14 -2.64
N PRO A 192 -6.73 -9.47 -2.45
CA PRO A 192 -5.45 -10.08 -2.81
C PRO A 192 -5.14 -11.33 -1.98
N GLN A 193 -5.47 -11.35 -0.69
CA GLN A 193 -5.28 -12.54 0.16
C GLN A 193 -6.03 -13.76 -0.39
N LEU A 194 -7.32 -13.63 -0.70
CA LEU A 194 -8.13 -14.73 -1.25
C LEU A 194 -7.64 -15.16 -2.64
N ASN A 195 -7.17 -14.22 -3.46
CA ASN A 195 -6.61 -14.54 -4.77
C ASN A 195 -5.29 -15.34 -4.66
N GLU A 196 -4.41 -14.98 -3.72
CA GLU A 196 -3.17 -15.72 -3.46
C GLU A 196 -3.48 -17.12 -2.91
N VAL A 197 -4.38 -17.25 -1.92
CA VAL A 197 -4.80 -18.56 -1.39
C VAL A 197 -5.45 -19.43 -2.48
N ALA A 198 -6.30 -18.86 -3.34
CA ALA A 198 -6.97 -19.61 -4.41
C ALA A 198 -6.03 -20.04 -5.56
N SER A 199 -4.92 -19.33 -5.76
CA SER A 199 -3.96 -19.62 -6.83
C SER A 199 -2.69 -20.34 -6.35
N ARG A 200 -2.53 -20.50 -5.03
CA ARG A 200 -1.43 -21.19 -4.37
C ARG A 200 -1.48 -22.69 -4.64
N ASP A 201 -0.31 -23.27 -4.92
CA ASP A 201 -0.10 -24.71 -4.88
C ASP A 201 0.34 -25.10 -3.45
N PRO A 202 -0.46 -25.91 -2.72
CA PRO A 202 -0.13 -26.32 -1.34
C PRO A 202 1.21 -27.04 -1.21
N ARG A 203 1.61 -27.82 -2.21
CA ARG A 203 2.87 -28.57 -2.18
C ARG A 203 4.07 -27.65 -2.35
N LEU A 204 3.99 -26.71 -3.29
CA LEU A 204 5.07 -25.74 -3.49
C LEU A 204 5.19 -24.76 -2.34
N TYR A 205 4.08 -24.39 -1.69
CA TYR A 205 4.09 -23.49 -0.54
C TYR A 205 4.73 -24.12 0.71
N SER A 206 4.38 -25.38 1.01
CA SER A 206 4.93 -26.10 2.16
C SER A 206 6.38 -26.54 1.99
N MET A 207 6.84 -26.70 0.74
CA MET A 207 8.18 -27.18 0.42
C MET A 207 9.00 -26.16 -0.40
N ASP A 208 8.76 -24.84 -0.25
CA ASP A 208 9.44 -23.82 -1.05
C ASP A 208 10.97 -23.96 -0.90
N PRO A 209 11.71 -24.25 -1.99
CA PRO A 209 13.12 -24.56 -1.89
C PRO A 209 13.95 -23.28 -1.69
N TRP A 210 14.90 -23.32 -0.76
CA TRP A 210 15.82 -22.20 -0.54
C TRP A 210 16.95 -22.18 -1.59
N ILE A 211 16.77 -21.36 -2.62
CA ILE A 211 17.63 -21.31 -3.82
C ILE A 211 18.35 -19.96 -3.94
N ILE A 212 19.60 -20.00 -4.43
CA ILE A 212 20.39 -18.82 -4.80
C ILE A 212 20.60 -18.81 -6.31
N SER A 213 20.03 -17.81 -7.00
CA SER A 213 20.11 -17.66 -8.46
C SER A 213 21.48 -17.17 -8.98
N LYS A 214 22.35 -16.65 -8.12
CA LYS A 214 23.70 -16.19 -8.51
C LYS A 214 24.60 -17.36 -8.89
N SER A 215 25.42 -17.22 -9.92
CA SER A 215 26.38 -18.28 -10.31
C SER A 215 27.34 -18.65 -9.17
N LEU A 216 27.77 -19.91 -9.15
CA LEU A 216 28.76 -20.38 -8.18
C LEU A 216 30.10 -19.64 -8.41
N PRO A 217 30.73 -19.06 -7.37
CA PRO A 217 32.03 -18.41 -7.51
C PRO A 217 33.14 -19.38 -7.96
N GLU A 218 34.14 -18.87 -8.69
CA GLU A 218 35.26 -19.66 -9.21
C GLU A 218 36.02 -20.42 -8.12
N TYR A 219 36.21 -19.82 -6.93
CA TYR A 219 36.90 -20.47 -5.82
C TYR A 219 36.16 -21.70 -5.28
N LEU A 220 34.82 -21.78 -5.42
CA LEU A 220 34.04 -22.97 -5.07
C LEU A 220 34.07 -24.00 -6.20
N LEU A 221 34.02 -23.55 -7.46
CA LEU A 221 34.14 -24.43 -8.62
C LEU A 221 35.47 -25.20 -8.60
N ASN A 222 36.56 -24.53 -8.22
CA ASN A 222 37.88 -25.15 -8.09
C ASN A 222 37.97 -26.22 -6.98
N LYS A 223 37.07 -26.20 -5.99
CA LYS A 223 36.99 -27.25 -4.96
C LYS A 223 36.26 -28.50 -5.44
N ILE A 224 35.47 -28.40 -6.52
CA ILE A 224 34.65 -29.50 -7.03
C ILE A 224 35.47 -30.31 -8.02
N CYS A 225 35.74 -31.57 -7.70
CA CYS A 225 36.46 -32.47 -8.60
C CYS A 225 35.54 -33.00 -9.72
N ASN A 226 35.91 -32.75 -10.97
CA ASN A 226 35.22 -33.25 -12.17
C ASN A 226 33.70 -32.93 -12.20
N ASN A 227 33.31 -31.74 -11.74
CA ASN A 227 31.90 -31.30 -11.72
C ASN A 227 30.95 -32.20 -10.91
N ASN A 228 31.47 -33.05 -10.03
CA ASN A 228 30.70 -34.02 -9.27
C ASN A 228 30.83 -33.79 -7.76
N ILE A 229 29.74 -34.05 -7.05
CA ILE A 229 29.64 -34.00 -5.60
C ILE A 229 29.16 -35.35 -5.06
N PHE A 230 29.55 -35.67 -3.83
CA PHE A 230 29.05 -36.83 -3.10
C PHE A 230 27.93 -36.40 -2.18
N ILE A 231 26.79 -37.10 -2.26
CA ILE A 231 25.60 -36.85 -1.45
C ILE A 231 25.27 -38.14 -0.72
N VAL A 232 25.05 -38.06 0.58
CA VAL A 232 24.63 -39.19 1.42
C VAL A 232 23.13 -39.08 1.64
N ILE A 233 22.37 -40.07 1.18
CA ILE A 233 20.92 -40.15 1.37
C ILE A 233 20.63 -41.17 2.47
N HIS A 234 19.90 -40.73 3.49
CA HIS A 234 19.49 -41.50 4.65
C HIS A 234 18.01 -41.90 4.54
N ARG A 235 17.67 -43.12 4.96
CA ARG A 235 16.29 -43.57 5.15
C ARG A 235 16.25 -44.58 6.30
N GLY A 236 15.45 -44.29 7.33
CA GLY A 236 15.45 -45.06 8.57
C GLY A 236 16.85 -45.09 9.20
N THR A 237 17.40 -46.28 9.41
CA THR A 237 18.74 -46.49 9.97
C THR A 237 19.84 -46.66 8.91
N THR A 238 19.49 -46.62 7.62
CA THR A 238 20.42 -46.91 6.52
C THR A 238 20.81 -45.66 5.74
N SER A 239 22.04 -45.62 5.24
CA SER A 239 22.58 -44.51 4.46
C SER A 239 23.30 -45.01 3.20
N LEU A 240 23.21 -44.25 2.13
CA LEU A 240 23.86 -44.57 0.85
C LEU A 240 24.49 -43.32 0.25
N THR A 241 25.77 -43.40 -0.08
CA THR A 241 26.49 -42.32 -0.77
C THR A 241 26.36 -42.47 -2.29
N ILE A 242 25.90 -41.41 -2.95
CA ILE A 242 25.80 -41.32 -4.40
C ILE A 242 26.71 -40.21 -4.92
N LYS A 243 27.33 -40.46 -6.08
CA LYS A 243 28.05 -39.45 -6.85
C LYS A 243 27.08 -38.83 -7.86
N VAL A 244 26.99 -37.51 -7.85
CA VAL A 244 26.00 -36.71 -8.59
C VAL A 244 26.69 -35.52 -9.25
N SER A 245 26.29 -35.17 -10.47
CA SER A 245 26.77 -33.94 -11.12
C SER A 245 26.13 -32.69 -10.50
N ILE A 246 26.87 -31.59 -10.40
CA ILE A 246 26.35 -30.34 -9.81
C ILE A 246 25.20 -29.70 -10.59
N ASP A 247 25.03 -30.11 -11.85
CA ASP A 247 23.96 -29.64 -12.75
C ASP A 247 22.74 -30.57 -12.77
N GLU A 248 22.76 -31.69 -12.03
CA GLU A 248 21.59 -32.58 -11.90
C GLU A 248 20.49 -31.94 -11.05
N THR A 249 19.24 -32.22 -11.42
CA THR A 249 18.04 -31.81 -10.67
C THR A 249 17.68 -32.83 -9.59
N PRO A 250 16.98 -32.42 -8.51
CA PRO A 250 16.51 -33.34 -7.47
C PRO A 250 15.73 -34.55 -8.00
N GLN A 251 14.90 -34.35 -9.02
CA GLN A 251 14.13 -35.44 -9.64
C GLN A 251 15.03 -36.44 -10.39
N SER A 252 16.09 -35.98 -11.05
CA SER A 252 17.10 -36.86 -11.67
C SER A 252 17.87 -37.65 -10.61
N ILE A 253 18.23 -37.00 -9.51
CA ILE A 253 18.91 -37.63 -8.37
C ILE A 253 18.06 -38.74 -7.77
N LEU A 254 16.77 -38.48 -7.54
CA LEU A 254 15.80 -39.48 -7.07
C LEU A 254 15.68 -40.66 -8.05
N LYS A 255 15.49 -40.38 -9.36
CA LYS A 255 15.47 -41.41 -10.41
C LYS A 255 16.71 -42.31 -10.38
N ASN A 256 17.88 -41.71 -10.29
CA ASN A 256 19.16 -42.44 -10.25
C ASN A 256 19.34 -43.23 -8.95
N PHE A 257 18.86 -42.69 -7.82
CA PHE A 257 18.85 -43.36 -6.53
C PHE A 257 17.95 -44.61 -6.57
N PHE A 258 16.70 -44.49 -7.04
CA PHE A 258 15.77 -45.61 -7.14
C PHE A 258 16.25 -46.69 -8.11
N LYS A 259 16.90 -46.33 -9.22
CA LYS A 259 17.57 -47.29 -10.12
C LYS A 259 18.67 -48.08 -9.41
N LYS A 260 19.49 -47.43 -8.58
CA LYS A 260 20.56 -48.10 -7.79
C LYS A 260 20.01 -48.95 -6.65
N VAL A 261 18.87 -48.55 -6.09
CA VAL A 261 18.22 -49.16 -4.93
C VAL A 261 17.20 -50.25 -5.32
N ALA A 262 16.93 -50.45 -6.61
CA ALA A 262 15.95 -51.42 -7.10
C ALA A 262 16.10 -52.83 -6.47
N ASN A 263 17.33 -53.30 -6.26
CA ASN A 263 17.62 -54.62 -5.67
C ASN A 263 17.70 -54.62 -4.13
N LYS A 264 17.55 -53.46 -3.49
CA LYS A 264 17.70 -53.24 -2.03
C LYS A 264 16.48 -52.56 -1.40
N LYS A 265 15.33 -52.52 -2.08
CA LYS A 265 14.10 -51.85 -1.60
C LYS A 265 13.67 -52.33 -0.21
N GLY A 266 13.74 -53.63 0.05
CA GLY A 266 13.39 -54.23 1.35
C GLY A 266 14.29 -53.80 2.51
N LEU A 267 15.50 -53.30 2.24
CA LEU A 267 16.48 -52.82 3.24
C LEU A 267 16.27 -51.33 3.60
N LEU A 268 15.57 -50.59 2.74
CA LEU A 268 15.31 -49.16 2.88
C LEU A 268 13.86 -48.86 3.33
N GLU A 269 13.12 -49.89 3.75
CA GLU A 269 11.70 -49.81 4.16
C GLU A 269 10.80 -49.18 3.08
N ILE A 270 11.15 -49.32 1.81
CA ILE A 270 10.36 -48.80 0.68
C ILE A 270 9.43 -49.91 0.20
N SER A 271 8.12 -49.71 0.32
CA SER A 271 7.12 -50.66 -0.19
C SER A 271 7.18 -50.77 -1.72
N GLU A 272 6.90 -51.96 -2.26
CA GLU A 272 7.01 -52.26 -3.71
C GLU A 272 6.15 -51.35 -4.59
N ASN A 273 5.06 -50.82 -4.04
CA ASN A 273 4.10 -49.95 -4.73
C ASN A 273 4.54 -48.47 -4.79
N HIS A 274 5.57 -48.07 -4.06
CA HIS A 274 6.01 -46.68 -4.03
C HIS A 274 7.08 -46.42 -5.10
N ASN A 275 6.80 -45.43 -5.94
CA ASN A 275 7.70 -44.89 -6.95
C ASN A 275 8.46 -43.64 -6.44
N GLU A 276 9.42 -43.18 -7.24
CA GLU A 276 10.22 -41.98 -7.01
C GLU A 276 9.41 -40.69 -6.79
N GLU A 277 8.18 -40.63 -7.31
CA GLU A 277 7.29 -39.46 -7.19
C GLU A 277 6.60 -39.35 -5.82
N HIS A 278 6.63 -40.41 -5.01
CA HIS A 278 6.07 -40.41 -3.66
C HIS A 278 7.04 -39.89 -2.60
N PHE A 279 8.28 -39.60 -2.97
CA PHE A 279 9.32 -39.19 -2.03
C PHE A 279 9.93 -37.85 -2.44
N VAL A 280 10.40 -37.12 -1.43
CA VAL A 280 11.14 -35.88 -1.56
C VAL A 280 12.46 -35.99 -0.80
N LEU A 281 13.45 -35.21 -1.22
CA LEU A 281 14.70 -35.07 -0.49
C LEU A 281 14.55 -33.93 0.52
N ARG A 282 14.91 -34.18 1.76
CA ARG A 282 14.93 -33.17 2.84
C ARG A 282 16.33 -33.10 3.44
N VAL A 283 16.76 -31.93 3.90
CA VAL A 283 18.05 -31.78 4.57
C VAL A 283 18.03 -32.48 5.93
N CYS A 284 19.08 -33.23 6.24
CA CYS A 284 19.18 -33.93 7.51
C CYS A 284 19.14 -32.95 8.70
N GLY A 285 18.20 -33.16 9.63
CA GLY A 285 18.04 -32.32 10.82
C GLY A 285 17.35 -30.98 10.60
N ARG A 286 16.78 -30.72 9.40
CA ARG A 286 16.07 -29.49 9.06
C ARG A 286 14.78 -29.79 8.31
N GLU A 287 13.85 -28.84 8.32
CA GLU A 287 12.65 -28.85 7.47
C GLU A 287 12.90 -28.11 6.14
N ASP A 288 14.09 -28.31 5.56
CA ASP A 288 14.49 -27.72 4.28
C ASP A 288 14.34 -28.78 3.18
N TYR A 289 13.43 -28.57 2.24
CA TYR A 289 13.16 -29.52 1.15
C TYR A 289 13.96 -29.18 -0.12
N ILE A 290 14.44 -30.22 -0.79
CA ILE A 290 15.22 -30.15 -2.03
C ILE A 290 14.32 -30.66 -3.17
N VAL A 291 13.53 -29.75 -3.72
CA VAL A 291 12.50 -30.05 -4.73
C VAL A 291 12.56 -29.07 -5.90
N GLY A 292 11.89 -29.42 -7.01
CA GLY A 292 11.82 -28.60 -8.23
C GLY A 292 12.88 -28.94 -9.28
N ASN A 293 13.01 -28.06 -10.27
CA ASN A 293 13.83 -28.28 -11.48
C ASN A 293 15.17 -27.54 -11.45
N ASN A 294 15.52 -26.95 -10.32
CA ASN A 294 16.78 -26.22 -10.19
C ASN A 294 17.95 -27.19 -10.00
N PRO A 295 19.13 -26.88 -10.56
CA PRO A 295 20.37 -27.61 -10.31
C PRO A 295 20.69 -27.74 -8.82
N ILE A 296 21.27 -28.87 -8.41
CA ILE A 296 21.60 -29.11 -7.00
C ILE A 296 22.59 -28.07 -6.44
N LYS A 297 23.45 -27.49 -7.30
CA LYS A 297 24.38 -26.41 -6.92
C LYS A 297 23.70 -25.11 -6.49
N ASP A 298 22.44 -24.88 -6.85
CA ASP A 298 21.75 -23.62 -6.58
C ASP A 298 21.06 -23.61 -5.22
N PHE A 299 20.93 -24.77 -4.56
CA PHE A 299 20.36 -24.88 -3.22
C PHE A 299 21.32 -24.30 -2.17
N HIS A 300 20.78 -23.46 -1.28
CA HIS A 300 21.55 -22.73 -0.28
C HIS A 300 22.36 -23.67 0.63
N TRP A 301 21.75 -24.76 1.09
CA TRP A 301 22.40 -25.76 1.93
C TRP A 301 23.62 -26.39 1.24
N VAL A 302 23.46 -26.82 -0.01
CA VAL A 302 24.55 -27.43 -0.80
C VAL A 302 25.72 -26.45 -0.96
N ARG A 303 25.43 -25.18 -1.27
CA ARG A 303 26.46 -24.13 -1.35
C ARG A 303 27.19 -23.92 -0.02
N ASN A 304 26.47 -23.98 1.10
CA ASN A 304 27.06 -23.85 2.42
C ASN A 304 28.00 -25.02 2.76
N CYS A 305 27.58 -26.25 2.50
CA CYS A 305 28.42 -27.43 2.68
C CYS A 305 29.69 -27.36 1.81
N LEU A 306 29.55 -26.98 0.53
CA LEU A 306 30.68 -26.81 -0.38
C LEU A 306 31.66 -25.71 0.08
N LYS A 307 31.14 -24.63 0.65
CA LYS A 307 31.97 -23.54 1.20
C LYS A 307 32.81 -24.04 2.37
N ASN A 308 32.21 -24.78 3.29
CA ASN A 308 32.83 -25.27 4.51
C ASN A 308 33.62 -26.57 4.33
N GLY A 309 33.42 -27.29 3.23
CA GLY A 309 34.01 -28.63 3.02
C GLY A 309 33.31 -29.73 3.82
N GLU A 310 32.02 -29.56 4.12
CA GLU A 310 31.19 -30.52 4.85
C GLU A 310 30.56 -31.55 3.90
N GLU A 311 30.26 -32.74 4.43
CA GLU A 311 29.50 -33.77 3.71
C GLU A 311 28.02 -33.36 3.56
N ILE A 312 27.43 -33.65 2.40
CA ILE A 312 26.05 -33.31 2.11
C ILE A 312 25.15 -34.48 2.51
N HIS A 313 24.34 -34.29 3.55
CA HIS A 313 23.40 -35.30 4.03
C HIS A 313 21.93 -34.91 3.75
N PHE A 314 21.22 -35.80 3.06
CA PHE A 314 19.77 -35.70 2.84
C PHE A 314 19.05 -36.90 3.45
N VAL A 315 17.77 -36.72 3.74
CA VAL A 315 16.83 -37.75 4.18
C VAL A 315 15.80 -37.93 3.07
N LEU A 316 15.52 -39.18 2.71
CA LEU A 316 14.42 -39.51 1.82
C LEU A 316 13.13 -39.54 2.65
N ASP A 317 12.21 -38.61 2.36
CA ASP A 317 10.99 -38.40 3.16
C ASP A 317 9.73 -38.37 2.30
N VAL A 318 8.56 -38.48 2.92
CA VAL A 318 7.26 -38.31 2.27
C VAL A 318 6.93 -36.82 2.23
N PRO A 319 6.39 -36.27 1.12
CA PRO A 319 5.98 -34.87 1.08
C PRO A 319 4.88 -34.58 2.12
N PRO A 320 4.81 -33.35 2.66
CA PRO A 320 3.72 -32.93 3.55
C PRO A 320 2.34 -33.14 2.93
N ASP A 321 1.36 -33.48 3.78
CA ASP A 321 -0.03 -33.65 3.35
C ASP A 321 -0.65 -32.30 2.94
N PRO A 322 -1.12 -32.15 1.68
CA PRO A 322 -1.80 -30.93 1.23
C PRO A 322 -3.04 -30.56 2.06
N ALA A 323 -3.70 -31.52 2.71
CA ALA A 323 -4.87 -31.24 3.55
C ALA A 323 -4.53 -30.36 4.77
N MET A 324 -3.27 -30.36 5.21
CA MET A 324 -2.80 -29.49 6.30
C MET A 324 -2.73 -28.01 5.92
N ASP A 325 -2.77 -27.69 4.62
CA ASP A 325 -2.76 -26.30 4.10
C ASP A 325 -4.18 -25.76 3.86
N GLU A 326 -5.23 -26.55 4.10
CA GLU A 326 -6.61 -26.08 3.92
C GLU A 326 -6.94 -24.93 4.87
N VAL A 327 -7.17 -23.75 4.30
CA VAL A 327 -7.52 -22.55 5.06
C VAL A 327 -9.04 -22.47 5.24
N GLN A 328 -9.48 -22.17 6.45
CA GLN A 328 -10.89 -21.85 6.71
C GLN A 328 -11.31 -20.62 5.90
N LYS A 329 -12.36 -20.76 5.10
CA LYS A 329 -12.88 -19.65 4.29
C LYS A 329 -13.63 -18.69 5.19
N GLU A 330 -13.04 -17.55 5.51
CA GLU A 330 -13.80 -16.44 6.09
C GLU A 330 -14.86 -15.96 5.09
N GLU A 331 -16.09 -15.73 5.58
CA GLU A 331 -17.23 -15.25 4.78
C GLU A 331 -17.19 -13.72 4.56
N TRP A 332 -16.03 -13.16 4.23
CA TRP A 332 -16.01 -11.78 3.73
C TRP A 332 -16.24 -11.80 2.22
N PRO A 333 -17.32 -11.17 1.70
CA PRO A 333 -17.46 -10.99 0.27
C PRO A 333 -16.27 -10.17 -0.25
N LEU A 334 -15.86 -10.44 -1.49
CA LEU A 334 -14.82 -9.66 -2.16
C LEU A 334 -15.23 -8.20 -2.18
N VAL A 335 -14.29 -7.27 -2.16
CA VAL A 335 -14.62 -5.84 -2.15
C VAL A 335 -14.48 -5.29 -3.57
N ASP A 336 -15.43 -4.45 -4.00
CA ASP A 336 -15.32 -3.69 -5.24
C ASP A 336 -14.02 -2.89 -5.24
N ASP A 337 -13.38 -2.70 -6.40
CA ASP A 337 -12.12 -1.95 -6.47
C ASP A 337 -12.34 -0.55 -5.87
N CYS A 338 -11.86 -0.37 -4.63
CA CYS A 338 -11.96 0.86 -3.85
C CYS A 338 -10.98 1.90 -4.42
N THR A 339 -11.26 2.34 -5.64
CA THR A 339 -10.39 3.24 -6.43
C THR A 339 -10.29 4.65 -5.85
N GLY A 340 -10.91 4.89 -4.70
CA GLY A 340 -11.00 6.20 -4.07
C GLY A 340 -11.94 7.11 -4.84
N VAL A 341 -12.43 8.15 -4.18
CA VAL A 341 -13.48 9.10 -4.60
C VAL A 341 -13.09 9.94 -5.84
N THR A 342 -12.02 9.59 -6.55
CA THR A 342 -11.29 10.51 -7.41
C THR A 342 -11.65 10.28 -8.87
N GLY A 343 -12.73 10.95 -9.29
CA GLY A 343 -12.95 11.24 -10.71
C GLY A 343 -11.80 12.08 -11.30
N SER A 344 -11.85 12.31 -12.61
CA SER A 344 -10.98 13.34 -13.22
C SER A 344 -11.39 14.73 -12.75
N HIS A 345 -10.50 15.71 -12.85
CA HIS A 345 -10.82 17.09 -12.50
C HIS A 345 -12.03 17.63 -13.28
N GLN A 346 -12.12 17.30 -14.57
CA GLN A 346 -13.27 17.67 -15.41
C GLN A 346 -14.59 17.11 -14.89
N GLN A 347 -14.59 15.98 -14.16
CA GLN A 347 -15.79 15.38 -13.57
C GLN A 347 -16.22 16.04 -12.26
N LEU A 348 -15.27 16.66 -11.55
CA LEU A 348 -15.43 17.19 -10.20
C LEU A 348 -15.46 18.73 -10.17
N THR A 349 -15.06 19.39 -11.26
CA THR A 349 -14.96 20.84 -11.30
C THR A 349 -16.31 21.52 -11.11
N LEU A 350 -16.30 22.63 -10.38
CA LEU A 350 -17.44 23.53 -10.19
C LEU A 350 -17.70 24.39 -11.42
N GLU A 351 -16.69 24.62 -12.26
CA GLU A 351 -16.79 25.55 -13.38
C GLU A 351 -17.81 25.09 -14.41
N GLY A 352 -18.75 25.97 -14.74
CA GLY A 352 -19.81 25.70 -15.72
C GLY A 352 -20.87 24.70 -15.26
N ARG A 353 -20.94 24.37 -13.97
CA ARG A 353 -21.94 23.43 -13.41
C ARG A 353 -22.94 24.10 -12.49
N ASP A 354 -24.12 23.48 -12.44
CA ASP A 354 -25.19 23.81 -11.52
C ASP A 354 -24.83 23.36 -10.10
N HIS A 355 -24.74 24.31 -9.16
CA HIS A 355 -24.30 24.07 -7.78
C HIS A 355 -25.18 23.05 -7.04
N ASP A 356 -26.46 22.95 -7.37
CA ASP A 356 -27.41 22.02 -6.75
C ASP A 356 -27.12 20.55 -7.13
N LYS A 357 -26.32 20.34 -8.17
CA LYS A 357 -25.94 19.01 -8.67
C LYS A 357 -24.53 18.61 -8.26
N VAL A 358 -23.82 19.43 -7.48
CA VAL A 358 -22.46 19.13 -7.03
C VAL A 358 -22.49 18.53 -5.63
N PHE A 359 -21.90 17.34 -5.48
CA PHE A 359 -21.80 16.63 -4.19
C PHE A 359 -20.36 16.47 -3.70
N THR A 360 -19.38 16.81 -4.53
CA THR A 360 -17.95 16.70 -4.25
C THR A 360 -17.22 17.71 -5.12
N ILE A 361 -16.23 18.41 -4.56
CA ILE A 361 -15.50 19.49 -5.23
C ILE A 361 -14.06 19.05 -5.50
N SER A 362 -13.54 19.45 -6.66
CA SER A 362 -12.12 19.28 -6.96
C SER A 362 -11.25 20.15 -6.06
N LEU A 363 -10.24 19.54 -5.43
CA LEU A 363 -9.20 20.25 -4.67
C LEU A 363 -8.50 21.31 -5.54
N TRP A 364 -8.37 21.08 -6.85
CA TRP A 364 -7.72 21.99 -7.78
C TRP A 364 -8.51 23.28 -8.06
N ASP A 365 -9.82 23.30 -7.80
CA ASP A 365 -10.64 24.52 -7.89
C ASP A 365 -10.46 25.44 -6.66
N CYS A 366 -9.81 24.95 -5.60
CA CYS A 366 -9.73 25.65 -4.31
C CYS A 366 -8.55 26.64 -4.27
N ASP A 367 -8.78 27.88 -4.72
CA ASP A 367 -7.72 28.92 -4.77
C ASP A 367 -7.42 29.60 -3.41
N ARG A 368 -8.08 29.19 -2.33
CA ARG A 368 -7.87 29.75 -0.98
C ARG A 368 -6.53 29.29 -0.39
N LYS A 369 -5.90 30.14 0.44
CA LYS A 369 -4.75 29.77 1.26
C LYS A 369 -5.14 28.73 2.32
N PHE A 370 -4.29 27.73 2.51
CA PHE A 370 -4.49 26.75 3.58
C PHE A 370 -4.26 27.41 4.93
N ARG A 371 -5.13 27.12 5.90
CA ARG A 371 -5.01 27.65 7.26
C ARG A 371 -5.47 26.65 8.29
N VAL A 372 -4.85 26.70 9.47
CA VAL A 372 -5.17 25.84 10.61
C VAL A 372 -5.36 26.71 11.84
N LYS A 373 -6.44 26.48 12.57
CA LYS A 373 -6.65 27.16 13.85
C LYS A 373 -6.04 26.32 14.97
N ILE A 374 -5.08 26.90 15.69
CA ILE A 374 -4.53 26.30 16.91
C ILE A 374 -5.40 26.77 18.07
N ILE A 375 -6.19 25.86 18.65
CA ILE A 375 -7.08 26.16 19.77
C ILE A 375 -6.24 26.23 21.04
N GLY A 376 -5.56 25.14 21.37
CA GLY A 376 -4.74 25.04 22.58
C GLY A 376 -4.08 23.69 22.74
N ILE A 377 -3.24 23.58 23.77
CA ILE A 377 -2.66 22.32 24.25
C ILE A 377 -3.10 22.05 25.69
N ASP A 378 -3.21 20.77 26.01
CA ASP A 378 -3.46 20.23 27.34
C ASP A 378 -2.30 19.29 27.72
N ILE A 379 -1.74 19.50 28.92
CA ILE A 379 -0.47 18.92 29.36
C ILE A 379 -0.69 18.19 30.70
N PRO A 380 -0.83 16.85 30.68
CA PRO A 380 -1.07 16.09 31.91
C PRO A 380 0.10 16.14 32.90
N VAL A 381 1.34 16.25 32.40
CA VAL A 381 2.56 16.24 33.23
C VAL A 381 3.44 17.45 32.88
N LEU A 382 3.39 18.47 33.74
CA LEU A 382 4.22 19.66 33.61
C LEU A 382 5.70 19.36 33.89
N PRO A 383 6.65 20.02 33.19
CA PRO A 383 8.05 19.96 33.59
C PRO A 383 8.26 20.63 34.94
N ARG A 384 9.29 20.17 35.66
CA ARG A 384 9.65 20.67 36.99
C ARG A 384 10.06 22.16 37.03
N ASN A 385 10.29 22.79 35.87
CA ASN A 385 10.73 24.18 35.78
C ASN A 385 9.55 25.09 35.38
N THR A 386 9.22 26.04 36.24
CA THR A 386 8.04 26.91 36.14
C THR A 386 8.26 28.19 35.33
N GLU A 387 9.51 28.53 34.97
CA GLU A 387 9.84 29.73 34.17
C GLU A 387 10.03 29.43 32.67
N LEU A 388 9.20 28.54 32.15
CA LEU A 388 9.25 28.12 30.76
C LEU A 388 8.17 28.82 29.94
N THR A 389 8.53 29.12 28.70
CA THR A 389 7.62 29.63 27.68
C THR A 389 7.44 28.60 26.59
N VAL A 390 6.27 28.59 25.97
CA VAL A 390 5.87 27.64 24.93
C VAL A 390 5.32 28.34 23.71
N PHE A 391 5.59 27.78 22.54
CA PHE A 391 4.89 28.09 21.30
C PHE A 391 4.74 26.84 20.46
N VAL A 392 3.80 26.88 19.53
CA VAL A 392 3.56 25.81 18.56
C VAL A 392 4.08 26.28 17.21
N GLU A 393 4.93 25.48 16.60
CA GLU A 393 5.34 25.61 15.21
C GLU A 393 4.55 24.62 14.36
N ALA A 394 3.94 25.12 13.30
CA ALA A 394 3.16 24.33 12.36
C ALA A 394 3.80 24.42 10.97
N SER A 395 4.03 23.26 10.35
CA SER A 395 4.70 23.15 9.07
C SER A 395 3.95 22.18 8.15
N ILE A 396 3.83 22.53 6.87
CA ILE A 396 3.30 21.65 5.82
C ILE A 396 4.48 21.01 5.12
N LEU A 397 4.56 19.68 5.19
CA LEU A 397 5.69 18.90 4.70
C LEU A 397 5.24 17.95 3.57
N HIS A 398 6.09 17.72 2.59
CA HIS A 398 5.96 16.63 1.62
C HIS A 398 7.30 15.88 1.54
N GLY A 399 7.34 14.63 2.01
CA GLY A 399 8.61 13.98 2.35
C GLY A 399 9.37 14.80 3.38
N GLN A 400 10.61 15.19 3.03
CA GLN A 400 11.46 16.10 3.81
C GLN A 400 11.36 17.57 3.36
N GLN A 401 10.61 17.86 2.30
CA GLN A 401 10.48 19.24 1.82
C GLN A 401 9.46 20.01 2.66
N VAL A 402 9.89 21.12 3.26
CA VAL A 402 8.99 22.10 3.87
C VAL A 402 8.34 22.92 2.77
N LEU A 403 7.02 22.85 2.66
CA LEU A 403 6.22 23.60 1.69
C LEU A 403 5.83 24.98 2.24
N ALA A 404 5.41 25.03 3.51
CA ALA A 404 5.07 26.26 4.22
C ALA A 404 5.22 26.07 5.73
N GLN A 405 5.50 27.14 6.47
CA GLN A 405 5.72 27.09 7.92
C GLN A 405 5.18 28.36 8.59
N GLN A 406 4.60 28.21 9.77
CA GLN A 406 4.04 29.27 10.60
C GLN A 406 4.21 28.94 12.09
N ARG A 407 4.19 29.94 12.97
CA ARG A 407 4.30 29.73 14.42
C ARG A 407 3.31 30.58 15.21
N THR A 408 2.90 30.09 16.37
CA THR A 408 2.09 30.85 17.31
C THR A 408 2.92 31.84 18.13
N LEU A 409 2.25 32.77 18.81
CA LEU A 409 2.88 33.64 19.80
C LEU A 409 3.33 32.84 21.02
N THR A 410 4.44 33.24 21.62
CA THR A 410 4.96 32.61 22.83
C THR A 410 4.06 32.92 24.05
N LYS A 411 3.72 31.88 24.82
CA LYS A 411 2.93 31.97 26.06
C LYS A 411 3.65 31.29 27.23
N ALA A 412 3.20 31.55 28.46
CA ALA A 412 3.70 30.84 29.64
C ALA A 412 3.35 29.34 29.55
N PHE A 413 4.23 28.48 30.08
CA PHE A 413 4.01 27.04 30.06
C PHE A 413 3.18 26.60 31.28
N THR A 414 1.87 26.49 31.07
CA THR A 414 0.86 26.07 32.07
C THR A 414 0.21 24.75 31.66
N GLU A 415 -0.57 24.11 32.55
CA GLU A 415 -1.28 22.84 32.28
C GLU A 415 -2.13 22.94 31.01
N GLU A 416 -2.86 24.04 30.86
CA GLU A 416 -3.60 24.38 29.66
C GLU A 416 -3.04 25.67 29.05
N VAL A 417 -2.79 25.66 27.73
CA VAL A 417 -2.38 26.86 26.99
C VAL A 417 -3.29 27.04 25.78
N LEU A 418 -4.07 28.12 25.79
CA LEU A 418 -5.01 28.43 24.71
C LEU A 418 -4.47 29.54 23.83
N TRP A 419 -4.34 29.32 22.51
CA TRP A 419 -4.00 30.37 21.55
C TRP A 419 -5.23 30.90 20.80
N ASN A 420 -6.13 30.00 20.40
CA ASN A 420 -7.32 30.29 19.61
C ASN A 420 -7.06 31.14 18.35
N VAL A 421 -5.93 30.89 17.66
CA VAL A 421 -5.44 31.71 16.54
C VAL A 421 -5.43 30.92 15.23
N TRP A 422 -5.77 31.58 14.12
CA TRP A 422 -5.59 31.03 12.78
C TRP A 422 -4.16 31.25 12.29
N LEU A 423 -3.48 30.17 11.92
CA LEU A 423 -2.23 30.21 11.19
C LEU A 423 -2.54 30.05 9.71
N GLU A 424 -2.32 31.10 8.92
CA GLU A 424 -2.48 31.08 7.46
C GLU A 424 -1.11 30.79 6.81
N PHE A 425 -1.06 29.75 5.99
CA PHE A 425 0.16 29.31 5.33
C PHE A 425 0.28 29.95 3.95
N ASP A 426 1.52 30.17 3.50
CA ASP A 426 1.79 30.64 2.14
C ASP A 426 1.76 29.51 1.11
N ILE A 427 0.68 28.72 1.13
CA ILE A 427 0.36 27.67 0.18
C ILE A 427 -1.14 27.63 -0.02
N LYS A 428 -1.58 27.45 -1.26
CA LYS A 428 -3.01 27.32 -1.59
C LYS A 428 -3.47 25.88 -1.39
N VAL A 429 -4.76 25.70 -1.14
CA VAL A 429 -5.37 24.38 -0.98
C VAL A 429 -5.17 23.54 -2.23
N LYS A 430 -5.33 24.12 -3.43
CA LYS A 430 -5.09 23.44 -4.72
C LYS A 430 -3.67 22.90 -4.92
N ASP A 431 -2.69 23.51 -4.25
CA ASP A 431 -1.27 23.19 -4.37
C ASP A 431 -0.82 22.12 -3.35
N LEU A 432 -1.73 21.60 -2.53
CA LEU A 432 -1.43 20.54 -1.56
C LEU A 432 -1.27 19.18 -2.27
N PRO A 433 -0.08 18.55 -2.24
CA PRO A 433 0.12 17.20 -2.80
C PRO A 433 -0.53 16.11 -1.94
N ARG A 434 -0.80 14.94 -2.51
CA ARG A 434 -1.42 13.79 -1.81
C ARG A 434 -0.68 13.43 -0.51
N GLY A 435 0.65 13.44 -0.53
CA GLY A 435 1.50 13.13 0.62
C GLY A 435 1.73 14.29 1.59
N ALA A 436 0.96 15.39 1.52
CA ALA A 436 1.13 16.55 2.38
C ALA A 436 0.77 16.23 3.84
N ARG A 437 1.71 16.50 4.74
CA ARG A 437 1.58 16.29 6.18
C ARG A 437 1.65 17.62 6.91
N LEU A 438 0.67 17.87 7.78
CA LEU A 438 0.72 18.93 8.77
C LEU A 438 1.52 18.41 9.97
N ASN A 439 2.71 18.96 10.15
CA ASN A 439 3.57 18.70 11.30
C ASN A 439 3.38 19.82 12.33
N LEU A 440 3.07 19.43 13.56
CA LEU A 440 2.89 20.34 14.70
C LEU A 440 3.94 20.02 15.74
N GLN A 441 4.77 20.99 16.08
CA GLN A 441 5.86 20.86 17.04
C GLN A 441 5.66 21.85 18.17
N VAL A 442 5.82 21.37 19.40
CA VAL A 442 5.75 22.20 20.61
C VAL A 442 7.18 22.49 21.07
N TYR A 443 7.54 23.76 21.03
CA TYR A 443 8.84 24.25 21.47
C TYR A 443 8.73 24.93 22.81
N CYS A 444 9.76 24.74 23.63
CA CYS A 444 9.91 25.35 24.93
C CYS A 444 11.20 26.17 25.02
N GLY A 445 11.13 27.39 25.56
CA GLY A 445 12.28 28.26 25.77
C GLY A 445 12.23 28.94 27.15
N LYS A 446 13.37 29.44 27.63
CA LYS A 446 13.39 30.30 28.82
C LYS A 446 12.73 31.64 28.52
N ALA A 447 11.97 32.18 29.47
CA ALA A 447 11.39 33.51 29.34
C ALA A 447 12.49 34.55 29.04
N PRO A 448 12.26 35.49 28.09
CA PRO A 448 13.21 36.56 27.84
C PRO A 448 13.32 37.44 29.09
N VAL A 449 14.48 37.46 29.72
CA VAL A 449 14.77 38.36 30.83
C VAL A 449 14.81 39.77 30.27
N GLN A 450 13.82 40.60 30.61
CA GLN A 450 13.85 42.02 30.29
C GLN A 450 14.96 42.69 31.12
N SER A 451 16.17 42.82 30.57
CA SER A 451 17.15 43.74 31.15
C SER A 451 16.72 45.17 30.80
N MET A 452 16.20 45.91 31.78
CA MET A 452 16.13 47.37 31.69
C MET A 452 17.55 47.92 31.61
N LYS A 453 18.05 48.18 30.40
CA LYS A 453 18.94 49.31 30.12
C LYS A 453 18.62 49.87 28.74
N SER A 454 18.10 51.09 28.76
CA SER A 454 17.96 51.98 27.62
C SER A 454 19.30 52.18 26.91
N THR A 455 19.31 52.14 25.58
CA THR A 455 19.86 53.19 24.71
C THR A 455 19.36 52.92 23.28
N PHE A 456 18.83 53.96 22.65
CA PHE A 456 18.37 54.00 21.26
C PHE A 456 19.48 53.57 20.28
N GLN A 457 19.15 52.71 19.31
CA GLN A 457 19.64 52.81 17.93
C GLN A 457 18.75 52.00 16.97
N SER A 458 18.71 52.50 15.73
CA SER A 458 17.72 52.32 14.68
C SER A 458 17.75 50.99 13.93
N GLN A 459 16.61 50.71 13.30
CA GLN A 459 16.26 49.65 12.34
C GLN A 459 17.41 49.07 11.50
N ASP A 460 17.46 47.73 11.47
CA ASP A 460 17.74 46.94 10.28
C ASP A 460 16.88 45.66 10.31
N ASP A 461 16.15 45.45 9.22
CA ASP A 461 15.38 44.23 8.93
C ASP A 461 16.33 43.05 8.66
N ASN A 462 15.92 41.83 9.07
CA ASN A 462 16.59 40.51 8.95
C ASN A 462 17.49 40.05 10.12
N ALA A 463 16.89 39.78 11.28
CA ALA A 463 17.53 38.99 12.34
C ALA A 463 16.59 37.92 12.92
N TRP A 464 16.33 36.85 12.15
CA TRP A 464 15.63 35.65 12.64
C TRP A 464 16.48 34.72 13.53
N ASP A 465 17.70 35.10 13.91
CA ASP A 465 18.62 34.20 14.61
C ASP A 465 19.09 34.79 15.95
N THR A 466 18.15 35.07 16.86
CA THR A 466 18.50 35.13 18.29
C THR A 466 18.24 33.75 18.88
N LYS A 467 19.28 32.91 18.93
CA LYS A 467 19.27 31.58 19.56
C LYS A 467 19.04 31.68 21.07
N SER A 468 17.81 31.96 21.49
CA SER A 468 17.29 31.38 22.73
C SER A 468 17.32 29.86 22.53
N LYS A 469 17.88 29.12 23.48
CA LYS A 469 17.98 27.65 23.42
C LYS A 469 16.57 27.05 23.51
N ASN A 470 15.80 27.14 22.43
CA ASN A 470 14.47 26.56 22.34
C ASN A 470 14.64 25.05 22.13
N HIS A 471 13.96 24.27 22.94
CA HIS A 471 13.99 22.82 22.92
C HIS A 471 12.64 22.30 22.45
N MET A 472 12.64 21.49 21.39
CA MET A 472 11.45 20.77 20.92
C MET A 472 11.09 19.70 21.95
N LEU A 473 9.86 19.72 22.48
CA LEU A 473 9.41 18.79 23.51
C LEU A 473 8.47 17.72 22.96
N TYR A 474 7.55 18.12 22.09
CA TYR A 474 6.52 17.24 21.56
C TYR A 474 6.32 17.48 20.07
N TYR A 475 5.89 16.44 19.36
CA TYR A 475 5.47 16.56 17.97
C TYR A 475 4.25 15.70 17.67
N VAL A 476 3.51 16.06 16.64
CA VAL A 476 2.50 15.21 16.02
C VAL A 476 2.39 15.53 14.53
N ASN A 477 2.12 14.50 13.73
CA ASN A 477 1.92 14.63 12.30
C ASN A 477 0.47 14.26 11.97
N LEU A 478 -0.14 15.00 11.05
CA LEU A 478 -1.47 14.71 10.50
C LEU A 478 -1.39 14.75 8.98
N LEU A 479 -1.80 13.67 8.31
CA LEU A 479 -1.91 13.66 6.85
C LEU A 479 -3.10 14.53 6.45
N VAL A 480 -2.88 15.58 5.65
CA VAL A 480 -3.91 16.59 5.33
C VAL A 480 -4.94 16.05 4.33
N ILE A 481 -4.51 15.15 3.45
CA ILE A 481 -5.36 14.42 2.50
C ILE A 481 -5.43 12.96 2.95
N ASP A 482 -6.62 12.45 3.24
CA ASP A 482 -6.79 11.12 3.80
C ASP A 482 -6.55 9.96 2.80
N HIS A 483 -6.72 8.73 3.28
CA HIS A 483 -6.57 7.51 2.48
C HIS A 483 -7.52 7.42 1.28
N ARG A 484 -8.65 8.15 1.29
CA ARG A 484 -9.63 8.25 0.21
C ARG A 484 -9.36 9.41 -0.76
N SER A 485 -8.28 10.14 -0.54
CA SER A 485 -7.94 11.37 -1.26
C SER A 485 -8.90 12.53 -0.97
N LEU A 486 -9.50 12.57 0.22
CA LEU A 486 -10.33 13.67 0.71
C LEU A 486 -9.49 14.63 1.57
N LEU A 487 -9.72 15.94 1.42
CA LEU A 487 -9.16 16.94 2.31
C LEU A 487 -9.81 16.81 3.69
N ARG A 488 -9.00 16.67 4.75
CA ARG A 488 -9.46 16.67 6.14
C ARG A 488 -10.03 18.03 6.55
N GLN A 489 -11.10 18.01 7.35
CA GLN A 489 -11.87 19.20 7.72
C GLN A 489 -12.40 19.06 9.16
N GLY A 490 -12.64 20.20 9.82
CA GLY A 490 -13.24 20.20 11.15
C GLY A 490 -12.23 20.04 12.29
N GLU A 491 -12.69 19.53 13.42
CA GLU A 491 -12.00 19.57 14.71
C GLU A 491 -11.21 18.28 14.94
N TYR A 492 -9.98 18.43 15.43
CA TYR A 492 -9.11 17.31 15.76
C TYR A 492 -8.48 17.51 17.13
N VAL A 493 -8.50 16.46 17.93
CA VAL A 493 -7.71 16.33 19.16
C VAL A 493 -6.62 15.32 18.88
N LEU A 494 -5.37 15.79 18.86
CA LEU A 494 -4.21 14.98 18.49
C LEU A 494 -3.32 14.77 19.72
N HIS A 495 -3.08 13.52 20.06
CA HIS A 495 -2.20 13.16 21.17
C HIS A 495 -0.75 13.10 20.67
N MET A 496 0.13 13.84 21.32
CA MET A 496 1.48 14.14 20.84
C MET A 496 2.51 13.15 21.38
N TRP A 497 3.58 12.96 20.61
CA TRP A 497 4.73 12.15 20.97
C TRP A 497 5.76 13.01 21.69
N LYS A 498 6.27 12.52 22.83
CA LYS A 498 7.34 13.19 23.58
C LYS A 498 8.69 12.89 22.92
N ILE A 499 9.52 13.92 22.76
CA ILE A 499 10.90 13.76 22.32
C ILE A 499 11.74 13.42 23.56
N PRO A 500 12.54 12.34 23.55
CA PRO A 500 13.42 12.01 24.66
C PRO A 500 14.45 13.12 24.89
N ASP A 501 14.76 13.39 26.16
CA ASP A 501 15.76 14.38 26.53
C ASP A 501 17.15 13.96 26.02
N LYS A 502 18.02 14.94 25.73
CA LYS A 502 19.34 14.80 25.06
C LYS A 502 20.38 13.89 25.77
N GLY A 503 19.98 13.06 26.74
CA GLY A 503 20.82 12.10 27.46
C GLY A 503 20.62 10.63 27.07
N GLU A 504 19.51 10.29 26.41
CA GLU A 504 19.20 8.92 25.98
C GLU A 504 19.04 8.89 24.45
N GLU A 505 19.96 8.18 23.77
CA GLU A 505 20.06 7.99 22.31
C GLU A 505 20.53 9.19 21.47
N GLN A 506 21.77 9.08 20.99
CA GLN A 506 22.42 10.02 20.07
C GLN A 506 21.86 9.86 18.65
N GLY A 507 20.74 10.53 18.39
CA GLY A 507 20.25 10.81 17.04
C GLY A 507 19.44 12.11 17.05
N THR A 508 19.65 12.98 16.06
CA THR A 508 18.69 14.08 15.80
C THR A 508 17.37 13.44 15.37
N ILE A 509 16.44 13.30 16.31
CA ILE A 509 15.09 12.79 16.04
C ILE A 509 14.39 13.82 15.14
N GLU A 510 14.40 13.52 13.85
CA GLU A 510 13.72 14.28 12.80
C GLU A 510 12.23 13.96 12.86
N ALA A 511 11.46 14.81 13.54
CA ALA A 511 10.02 14.64 13.78
C ALA A 511 9.20 14.50 12.47
N ASP A 512 9.73 15.04 11.38
CA ASP A 512 9.24 14.89 10.01
C ASP A 512 9.40 13.48 9.44
N LYS A 513 10.33 12.65 9.96
CA LYS A 513 10.49 11.24 9.57
C LYS A 513 9.58 10.28 10.34
N LEU A 514 8.79 10.79 11.29
CA LEU A 514 8.03 9.98 12.24
C LEU A 514 6.56 9.82 11.82
N THR A 515 5.86 8.91 12.51
CA THR A 515 4.51 8.46 12.17
C THR A 515 3.48 9.59 12.08
N SER A 516 2.49 9.43 11.19
CA SER A 516 1.28 10.26 11.12
C SER A 516 0.19 9.81 12.10
N ALA A 517 0.43 8.74 12.87
CA ALA A 517 -0.46 8.30 13.93
C ALA A 517 -0.31 9.18 15.17
N THR A 518 -1.41 9.41 15.88
CA THR A 518 -1.39 10.03 17.19
C THR A 518 -0.91 9.04 18.25
N ASN A 519 -0.41 9.55 19.37
CA ASN A 519 0.01 8.72 20.49
C ASN A 519 -1.19 7.93 21.07
N PRO A 520 -1.12 6.60 21.17
CA PRO A 520 -2.21 5.79 21.73
C PRO A 520 -2.38 5.96 23.26
N ASP A 521 -1.34 6.38 23.98
CA ASP A 521 -1.44 6.65 25.42
C ASP A 521 -2.10 8.01 25.69
N LYS A 522 -3.43 8.02 25.68
CA LYS A 522 -4.22 9.25 25.89
C LYS A 522 -4.13 9.82 27.30
N GLN A 523 -3.78 9.01 28.30
CA GLN A 523 -3.82 9.43 29.70
C GLN A 523 -2.58 10.24 30.08
N ASN A 524 -1.41 9.88 29.54
CA ASN A 524 -0.15 10.50 29.91
C ASN A 524 0.45 11.41 28.82
N SER A 525 -0.14 11.44 27.62
CA SER A 525 0.37 12.26 26.52
C SER A 525 -0.27 13.66 26.48
N MET A 526 0.52 14.64 26.02
CA MET A 526 0.02 15.98 25.73
C MET A 526 -0.95 15.93 24.56
N ALA A 527 -2.08 16.63 24.65
CA ALA A 527 -3.04 16.75 23.55
C ALA A 527 -2.99 18.15 22.94
N ILE A 528 -3.08 18.25 21.61
CA ILE A 528 -3.26 19.51 20.88
C ILE A 528 -4.62 19.51 20.17
N CYS A 529 -5.37 20.59 20.38
CA CYS A 529 -6.67 20.81 19.76
C CYS A 529 -6.51 21.76 18.57
N ILE A 530 -6.88 21.30 17.38
CA ILE A 530 -6.84 22.08 16.15
C ILE A 530 -8.19 22.09 15.44
N LEU A 531 -8.43 23.12 14.64
CA LEU A 531 -9.58 23.22 13.75
C LEU A 531 -9.10 23.53 12.32
N LEU A 532 -9.43 22.63 11.40
CA LEU A 532 -9.29 22.79 9.96
C LEU A 532 -10.55 23.46 9.38
N ASP A 533 -10.40 24.20 8.28
CA ASP A 533 -11.54 24.81 7.59
C ASP A 533 -12.61 23.75 7.24
N ARG A 534 -13.88 24.08 7.47
CA ARG A 534 -15.05 23.29 7.03
C ARG A 534 -15.59 23.87 5.74
N TYR A 535 -15.85 22.99 4.78
CA TYR A 535 -16.44 23.31 3.48
C TYR A 535 -17.84 22.70 3.38
N ASN A 536 -18.68 23.28 2.53
CA ASN A 536 -20.06 22.82 2.37
C ASN A 536 -20.16 21.42 1.71
N TYR A 537 -19.13 21.04 0.96
CA TYR A 537 -19.03 19.75 0.30
C TYR A 537 -17.64 19.15 0.53
N PRO A 538 -17.51 17.81 0.50
CA PRO A 538 -16.22 17.15 0.53
C PRO A 538 -15.32 17.62 -0.62
N ILE A 539 -14.05 17.86 -0.33
CA ILE A 539 -13.02 18.25 -1.31
C ILE A 539 -12.16 17.04 -1.60
N THR A 540 -12.02 16.66 -2.87
CA THR A 540 -11.22 15.52 -3.30
C THR A 540 -10.05 15.93 -4.18
N LEU A 541 -8.90 15.29 -3.96
CA LEU A 541 -7.78 15.36 -4.88
C LEU A 541 -8.11 14.55 -6.16
N PRO A 542 -8.19 15.16 -7.35
CA PRO A 542 -8.54 14.42 -8.56
C PRO A 542 -7.44 13.45 -8.99
N ARG A 543 -7.83 12.35 -9.66
CA ARG A 543 -6.90 11.31 -10.13
C ARG A 543 -6.08 11.73 -11.34
N SER A 544 -6.65 12.60 -12.17
CA SER A 544 -6.03 13.07 -13.40
C SER A 544 -6.61 14.41 -13.85
N CYS A 545 -5.77 15.19 -14.51
CA CYS A 545 -6.19 16.32 -15.33
C CYS A 545 -5.95 15.95 -16.80
N GLN A 546 -6.99 15.93 -17.62
CA GLN A 546 -6.83 15.84 -19.07
C GLN A 546 -6.54 17.23 -19.64
N SER A 547 -5.28 17.66 -19.63
CA SER A 547 -4.85 18.87 -20.34
C SER A 547 -4.40 18.51 -21.76
N GLN A 548 -4.89 19.26 -22.76
CA GLN A 548 -4.57 19.10 -24.18
C GLN A 548 -3.16 19.63 -24.54
N ASP A 549 -2.42 20.19 -23.58
CA ASP A 549 -1.14 20.88 -23.83
C ASP A 549 0.08 19.95 -23.93
N ALA A 550 -0.12 18.63 -23.89
CA ALA A 550 0.97 17.64 -23.87
C ALA A 550 1.85 17.62 -25.14
N GLU A 551 1.52 18.40 -26.17
CA GLU A 551 2.22 18.41 -27.46
C GLU A 551 3.15 19.62 -27.69
N LEU A 552 3.09 20.70 -26.88
CA LEU A 552 3.86 21.92 -27.18
C LEU A 552 5.31 21.98 -26.64
N GLU A 553 5.71 21.15 -25.67
CA GLU A 553 7.07 21.21 -25.08
C GLU A 553 8.07 20.21 -25.74
N ARG A 554 8.06 20.06 -27.07
CA ARG A 554 9.09 19.30 -27.81
C ARG A 554 10.21 20.18 -28.39
N VAL A 555 10.55 21.28 -27.76
CA VAL A 555 11.79 22.01 -28.10
C VAL A 555 12.89 21.46 -27.20
N GLY A 556 13.58 20.43 -27.69
CA GLY A 556 14.78 19.91 -27.04
C GLY A 556 15.87 20.97 -27.09
N HIS A 557 16.15 21.62 -25.97
CA HIS A 557 17.36 22.42 -25.84
C HIS A 557 18.55 21.47 -25.78
N GLU A 558 19.48 21.58 -26.74
CA GLU A 558 20.74 20.85 -26.69
C GLU A 558 21.52 21.28 -25.44
N MET A 559 21.87 20.31 -24.60
CA MET A 559 22.64 20.57 -23.39
C MET A 559 24.10 20.85 -23.76
N HIS A 560 24.57 22.08 -23.51
CA HIS A 560 25.97 22.45 -23.70
C HIS A 560 26.92 21.53 -22.93
N SER A 561 28.13 21.32 -23.45
CA SER A 561 29.09 20.35 -22.90
C SER A 561 29.46 20.59 -21.43
N GLN A 562 29.50 21.84 -20.98
CA GLN A 562 29.78 22.21 -19.59
C GLN A 562 28.61 21.82 -18.67
N LEU A 563 27.38 22.15 -19.08
CA LEU A 563 26.16 21.77 -18.36
C LEU A 563 25.99 20.25 -18.31
N ARG A 564 26.38 19.54 -19.38
CA ARG A 564 26.36 18.07 -19.41
C ARG A 564 27.31 17.45 -18.39
N LYS A 565 28.52 18.01 -18.23
CA LYS A 565 29.47 17.54 -17.21
C LYS A 565 28.93 17.77 -15.81
N GLN A 566 28.39 18.96 -15.54
CA GLN A 566 27.74 19.28 -14.26
C GLN A 566 26.56 18.34 -13.97
N PHE A 567 25.71 18.10 -14.96
CA PHE A 567 24.58 17.18 -14.87
C PHE A 567 25.01 15.74 -14.51
N GLU A 568 26.03 15.22 -15.19
CA GLU A 568 26.59 13.89 -14.92
C GLU A 568 27.25 13.81 -13.54
N GLU A 569 27.92 14.88 -13.10
CA GLU A 569 28.52 15.00 -11.77
C GLU A 569 27.44 14.97 -10.68
N ILE A 570 26.37 15.75 -10.83
CA ILE A 570 25.22 15.79 -9.90
C ILE A 570 24.59 14.40 -9.76
N ILE A 571 24.39 13.66 -10.86
CA ILE A 571 23.82 12.31 -10.84
C ILE A 571 24.74 11.32 -10.15
N SER A 572 26.05 11.45 -10.34
CA SER A 572 27.05 10.56 -9.74
C SER A 572 27.25 10.79 -8.24
N THR A 573 26.80 11.92 -7.73
CA THR A 573 27.04 12.30 -6.33
C THR A 573 26.18 11.49 -5.36
N ASP A 574 26.73 11.24 -4.17
CA ASP A 574 26.08 10.48 -3.11
C ASP A 574 24.61 10.94 -2.84
N PRO A 575 23.68 10.01 -2.60
CA PRO A 575 22.29 10.32 -2.27
C PRO A 575 22.08 11.31 -1.13
N LEU A 576 22.98 11.36 -0.15
CA LEU A 576 22.89 12.25 1.02
C LEU A 576 23.42 13.66 0.73
N ASN A 577 24.11 13.89 -0.39
CA ASN A 577 24.55 15.22 -0.76
C ASN A 577 23.32 16.09 -1.11
N PRO A 578 23.07 17.19 -0.37
CA PRO A 578 21.96 18.09 -0.67
C PRO A 578 22.18 18.79 -2.01
N LEU A 579 21.12 18.89 -2.80
CA LEU A 579 21.12 19.61 -4.07
C LEU A 579 21.04 21.12 -3.80
N SER A 580 21.90 21.90 -4.44
CA SER A 580 21.79 23.36 -4.45
C SER A 580 20.54 23.81 -5.22
N THR A 581 20.14 25.08 -5.06
CA THR A 581 19.02 25.64 -5.82
C THR A 581 19.29 25.61 -7.32
N GLU A 582 20.54 25.87 -7.73
CA GLU A 582 20.99 25.85 -9.12
C GLU A 582 20.93 24.42 -9.71
N ASP A 583 21.36 23.41 -8.95
CA ASP A 583 21.28 22.01 -9.38
C ASP A 583 19.83 21.58 -9.60
N LYS A 584 18.93 22.02 -8.72
CA LYS A 584 17.49 21.70 -8.82
C LYS A 584 16.87 22.34 -10.06
N GLU A 585 17.20 23.58 -10.35
CA GLU A 585 16.74 24.27 -11.55
C GLU A 585 17.28 23.63 -12.83
N LEU A 586 18.55 23.22 -12.84
CA LEU A 586 19.17 22.50 -13.96
C LEU A 586 18.47 21.17 -14.22
N LEU A 587 18.25 20.35 -13.18
CA LEU A 587 17.57 19.06 -13.27
C LEU A 587 16.11 19.20 -13.77
N TRP A 588 15.41 20.25 -13.34
CA TRP A 588 14.05 20.54 -13.80
C TRP A 588 14.02 21.02 -15.26
N HIS A 589 14.98 21.87 -15.65
CA HIS A 589 15.12 22.35 -17.02
C HIS A 589 15.37 21.18 -17.99
N PHE A 590 16.28 20.28 -17.65
CA PHE A 590 16.61 19.07 -18.42
C PHE A 590 15.85 17.81 -17.98
N ARG A 591 14.63 17.95 -17.45
CA ARG A 591 13.80 16.83 -16.96
C ARG A 591 13.63 15.66 -17.94
N HIS A 592 13.57 15.94 -19.24
CA HIS A 592 13.48 14.89 -20.26
C HIS A 592 14.75 14.05 -20.37
N GLU A 593 15.93 14.65 -20.17
CA GLU A 593 17.20 13.90 -20.12
C GLU A 593 17.28 13.07 -18.83
N CYS A 594 16.80 13.59 -17.69
CA CYS A 594 16.67 12.81 -16.45
C CYS A 594 15.84 11.53 -16.66
N MET A 595 14.73 11.63 -17.40
CA MET A 595 13.86 10.49 -17.69
C MET A 595 14.48 9.45 -18.64
N ARG A 596 15.58 9.78 -19.33
CA ARG A 596 16.35 8.82 -20.14
C ARG A 596 17.30 7.95 -19.31
N GLN A 597 17.69 8.41 -18.12
CA GLN A 597 18.64 7.73 -17.26
C GLN A 597 18.03 7.40 -15.89
N PRO A 598 17.69 6.12 -15.60
CA PRO A 598 17.10 5.72 -14.33
C PRO A 598 17.83 6.22 -13.07
N LYS A 599 19.17 6.25 -13.09
CA LYS A 599 20.00 6.75 -11.98
C LYS A 599 19.77 8.22 -11.63
N ALA A 600 19.25 9.02 -12.55
CA ALA A 600 18.95 10.43 -12.33
C ALA A 600 17.63 10.65 -11.58
N TYR A 601 16.75 9.65 -11.53
CA TYR A 601 15.38 9.79 -11.01
C TYR A 601 15.33 10.32 -9.58
N PRO A 602 16.10 9.80 -8.61
CA PRO A 602 16.04 10.30 -7.24
C PRO A 602 16.44 11.77 -7.13
N LYS A 603 17.48 12.20 -7.85
CA LYS A 603 17.95 13.60 -7.84
C LYS A 603 16.92 14.51 -8.53
N PHE A 604 16.39 14.08 -9.68
CA PHE A 604 15.31 14.80 -10.38
C PHE A 604 14.07 14.96 -9.48
N LEU A 605 13.56 13.89 -8.87
CA LEU A 605 12.39 13.93 -8.01
C LEU A 605 12.61 14.77 -6.73
N SER A 606 13.86 14.86 -6.26
CA SER A 606 14.25 15.75 -5.16
C SER A 606 14.33 17.24 -5.58
N SER A 607 14.38 17.53 -6.88
CA SER A 607 14.34 18.90 -7.43
C SER A 607 12.94 19.44 -7.65
N VAL A 608 11.94 18.55 -7.70
CA VAL A 608 10.54 18.90 -7.99
C VAL A 608 9.98 19.76 -6.87
N LYS A 609 9.34 20.88 -7.25
CA LYS A 609 8.60 21.74 -6.33
C LYS A 609 7.20 21.15 -6.08
N TRP A 610 7.09 20.25 -5.10
CA TRP A 610 5.86 19.51 -4.82
C TRP A 610 4.68 20.38 -4.32
N GLY A 611 4.94 21.60 -3.84
CA GLY A 611 3.92 22.58 -3.46
C GLY A 611 3.41 23.44 -4.62
N GLN A 612 3.53 22.98 -5.87
CA GLN A 612 3.00 23.63 -7.06
C GLN A 612 2.26 22.61 -7.92
N GLN A 613 0.94 22.75 -8.03
CA GLN A 613 0.08 21.78 -8.70
C GLN A 613 0.54 21.49 -10.15
N ASP A 614 0.86 22.54 -10.92
CA ASP A 614 1.24 22.41 -12.33
C ASP A 614 2.54 21.60 -12.51
N VAL A 615 3.52 21.83 -11.63
CA VAL A 615 4.81 21.12 -11.62
C VAL A 615 4.60 19.66 -11.26
N VAL A 616 3.75 19.37 -10.27
CA VAL A 616 3.39 18.00 -9.88
C VAL A 616 2.71 17.28 -11.03
N LEU A 617 1.72 17.90 -11.68
CA LEU A 617 1.02 17.31 -12.84
C LEU A 617 1.98 17.01 -14.00
N LYS A 618 2.89 17.93 -14.33
CA LYS A 618 3.91 17.68 -15.36
C LYS A 618 4.84 16.52 -14.98
N THR A 619 5.29 16.44 -13.73
CA THR A 619 6.13 15.34 -13.23
C THR A 619 5.41 14.00 -13.34
N GLN A 620 4.15 13.97 -12.92
CA GLN A 620 3.27 12.83 -13.03
C GLN A 620 3.10 12.39 -14.49
N GLN A 621 2.85 13.30 -15.43
CA GLN A 621 2.79 12.98 -16.87
C GLN A 621 4.11 12.42 -17.43
N LEU A 622 5.26 12.88 -16.94
CA LEU A 622 6.56 12.33 -17.32
C LEU A 622 6.72 10.89 -16.83
N LEU A 623 6.37 10.63 -15.56
CA LEU A 623 6.40 9.28 -15.00
C LEU A 623 5.47 8.31 -15.75
N ASP A 624 4.34 8.77 -16.31
CA ASP A 624 3.50 7.89 -17.16
C ASP A 624 4.25 7.38 -18.41
N LYS A 625 5.27 8.11 -18.88
CA LYS A 625 6.09 7.81 -20.07
C LYS A 625 7.42 7.14 -19.71
N GLN A 626 7.48 6.38 -18.61
CA GLN A 626 8.69 5.75 -18.05
C GLN A 626 9.25 4.52 -18.83
N GLU A 627 9.29 4.55 -20.16
CA GLU A 627 9.74 3.42 -20.98
C GLU A 627 11.18 2.97 -20.64
N MET A 628 12.08 3.91 -20.39
CA MET A 628 13.48 3.65 -20.04
C MET A 628 13.62 3.03 -18.65
N TRP A 629 12.84 3.49 -17.67
CA TRP A 629 12.78 2.85 -16.37
C TRP A 629 12.35 1.39 -16.52
N ASN A 630 11.22 1.14 -17.18
CA ASN A 630 10.65 -0.20 -17.33
C ASN A 630 11.60 -1.18 -18.06
N SER A 631 12.35 -0.70 -19.06
CA SER A 631 13.31 -1.52 -19.81
C SER A 631 14.67 -1.69 -19.11
N SER A 632 15.03 -0.82 -18.17
CA SER A 632 16.31 -0.93 -17.44
C SER A 632 16.40 -2.17 -16.54
N PRO A 633 17.61 -2.73 -16.34
CA PRO A 633 17.81 -3.83 -15.40
C PRO A 633 17.44 -3.40 -13.98
N LEU A 634 17.00 -4.36 -13.16
CA LEU A 634 16.64 -4.08 -11.78
C LEU A 634 17.87 -3.65 -10.98
N ASP A 635 17.82 -2.45 -10.43
CA ASP A 635 18.73 -1.96 -9.40
C ASP A 635 17.95 -1.81 -8.09
N VAL A 636 18.18 -2.75 -7.17
CA VAL A 636 17.47 -2.79 -5.89
C VAL A 636 17.79 -1.56 -5.04
N GLY A 637 19.04 -1.08 -5.07
CA GLY A 637 19.44 0.10 -4.30
C GLY A 637 18.68 1.34 -4.77
N LEU A 638 18.57 1.51 -6.09
CA LEU A 638 17.83 2.62 -6.69
C LEU A 638 16.32 2.56 -6.40
N ALA A 639 15.70 1.38 -6.51
CA ALA A 639 14.29 1.20 -6.21
C ALA A 639 13.99 1.43 -4.72
N MET A 640 14.84 0.92 -3.82
CA MET A 640 14.74 1.16 -2.38
C MET A 640 14.89 2.63 -2.03
N GLN A 641 15.78 3.37 -2.72
CA GLN A 641 15.93 4.81 -2.51
C GLN A 641 14.65 5.57 -2.82
N LEU A 642 13.88 5.18 -3.84
CA LEU A 642 12.59 5.80 -4.18
C LEU A 642 11.45 5.46 -3.21
N LEU A 643 11.68 4.52 -2.30
CA LEU A 643 10.76 4.22 -1.20
C LEU A 643 11.19 4.87 0.13
N ASP A 644 12.30 5.59 0.15
CA ASP A 644 12.75 6.34 1.32
C ASP A 644 11.75 7.45 1.71
N CYS A 645 11.80 7.88 2.97
CA CYS A 645 10.96 8.92 3.56
C CYS A 645 11.00 10.27 2.82
N ARG A 646 12.02 10.51 1.99
CA ARG A 646 12.14 11.67 1.10
C ARG A 646 11.07 11.69 0.01
N PHE A 647 10.58 10.53 -0.40
CA PHE A 647 9.65 10.36 -1.53
C PHE A 647 8.30 9.89 -1.02
N SER A 648 7.41 10.85 -0.72
CA SER A 648 6.04 10.58 -0.27
C SER A 648 5.02 10.48 -1.40
N ASP A 649 5.41 10.76 -2.65
CA ASP A 649 4.49 10.69 -3.79
C ASP A 649 4.14 9.23 -4.14
N GLU A 650 2.84 8.94 -4.23
CA GLU A 650 2.32 7.61 -4.51
C GLU A 650 2.81 7.03 -5.84
N ARG A 651 2.91 7.87 -6.89
CA ARG A 651 3.27 7.40 -8.23
C ARG A 651 4.75 7.04 -8.30
N VAL A 652 5.60 7.82 -7.63
CA VAL A 652 7.02 7.51 -7.45
C VAL A 652 7.20 6.17 -6.73
N ARG A 653 6.46 5.95 -5.65
CA ARG A 653 6.56 4.70 -4.89
C ARG A 653 6.00 3.50 -5.66
N ALA A 654 4.89 3.68 -6.38
CA ALA A 654 4.32 2.63 -7.23
C ALA A 654 5.30 2.18 -8.33
N LEU A 655 6.04 3.12 -8.93
CA LEU A 655 7.12 2.82 -9.89
C LEU A 655 8.22 1.93 -9.27
N ALA A 656 8.64 2.24 -8.04
CA ALA A 656 9.64 1.48 -7.33
C ALA A 656 9.14 0.07 -6.98
N VAL A 657 7.90 -0.04 -6.46
CA VAL A 657 7.27 -1.33 -6.16
C VAL A 657 7.12 -2.18 -7.42
N GLU A 658 6.65 -1.62 -8.54
CA GLU A 658 6.52 -2.35 -9.82
C GLU A 658 7.86 -2.97 -10.27
N LYS A 659 8.99 -2.30 -9.99
CA LYS A 659 10.30 -2.89 -10.24
C LYS A 659 10.67 -3.98 -9.25
N LEU A 660 10.41 -3.77 -7.96
CA LEU A 660 10.71 -4.75 -6.92
C LEU A 660 9.84 -6.01 -7.02
N GLU A 661 8.67 -5.95 -7.66
CA GLU A 661 7.87 -7.14 -8.00
C GLU A 661 8.61 -8.14 -8.91
N THR A 662 9.71 -7.73 -9.55
CA THR A 662 10.58 -8.63 -10.35
C THR A 662 11.67 -9.32 -9.54
N LEU A 663 11.74 -9.09 -8.23
CA LEU A 663 12.69 -9.75 -7.33
C LEU A 663 12.38 -11.24 -7.15
N ASP A 664 13.44 -12.03 -7.08
CA ASP A 664 13.37 -13.42 -6.62
C ASP A 664 13.17 -13.47 -5.10
N ASN A 665 12.50 -14.52 -4.60
CA ASN A 665 12.25 -14.73 -3.17
C ASN A 665 13.52 -14.59 -2.29
N SER A 666 14.67 -15.06 -2.79
CA SER A 666 15.95 -14.98 -2.05
C SER A 666 16.45 -13.56 -1.83
N GLU A 667 16.27 -12.67 -2.81
CA GLU A 667 16.63 -11.26 -2.68
C GLU A 667 15.56 -10.51 -1.87
N VAL A 668 14.27 -10.87 -1.98
CA VAL A 668 13.22 -10.34 -1.09
C VAL A 668 13.56 -10.64 0.38
N LEU A 669 13.90 -11.88 0.71
CA LEU A 669 14.31 -12.27 2.07
C LEU A 669 15.54 -11.48 2.53
N ARG A 670 16.51 -11.23 1.64
CA ARG A 670 17.71 -10.45 1.94
C ARG A 670 17.41 -9.00 2.33
N TYR A 671 16.42 -8.38 1.67
CA TYR A 671 16.04 -6.99 1.92
C TYR A 671 14.74 -6.84 2.73
N LEU A 672 14.22 -7.93 3.31
CA LEU A 672 12.91 -7.97 3.96
C LEU A 672 12.83 -6.96 5.11
N LEU A 673 13.89 -6.83 5.91
CA LEU A 673 13.94 -5.86 7.00
C LEU A 673 13.79 -4.43 6.48
N GLN A 674 14.51 -4.07 5.42
CA GLN A 674 14.41 -2.74 4.82
C GLN A 674 13.03 -2.51 4.20
N LEU A 675 12.48 -3.51 3.50
CA LEU A 675 11.13 -3.44 2.91
C LEU A 675 10.03 -3.27 3.96
N VAL A 676 10.19 -3.88 5.14
CA VAL A 676 9.27 -3.74 6.28
C VAL A 676 9.42 -2.37 6.96
N GLN A 677 10.63 -1.80 7.01
CA GLN A 677 10.90 -0.51 7.66
C GLN A 677 10.61 0.71 6.77
N VAL A 678 10.67 0.53 5.46
CA VAL A 678 10.34 1.56 4.48
C VAL A 678 8.90 2.05 4.73
N LYS A 679 8.79 3.33 5.09
CA LYS A 679 7.52 3.99 5.41
C LYS A 679 7.01 4.78 4.25
#